data_AF-A0A834WR99-F1
#
_entry.id   AF-A0A834WR99-F1
#
_cell.length_a   1.000
_cell.length_b   1.000
_cell.length_c   1.000
_cell.angle_alpha   90.00
_cell.angle_beta   90.00
_cell.angle_gamma   90.00
#
_symmetry.space_group_name_H-M   'P 1'
#
loop_
_entity.id
_entity.type
_entity.pdbx_description
1 polymer ?
#
loop_
_entity_poly.entity_id
_entity_poly.type
_entity_poly.pdbx_seq_one_letter_code
_entity_poly.pdbx_strand_id
1 'polypeptide(L)'
;MIIRSPEPEVKILVDRDPIKTSFEEWAKPGHFSRTIAKGPDTTTWIWNLHADAHDFDSHTSDLEEISRKVFSAHFGQLSIIFLWLSGMYFHSARFSNYEAWLSDPTHIGPSAQVVWPIVGQEILNGDVGGGFRGIQITSGFFQIWRASGITSELQLYCTAIGALVFAALMLFAGWFHYHKAAPKLAWFQDVESMLNHHLAGLLGLGSLSWAGHQVHVSLPINQFLNAGVDPKEIPLPHEFILNRDLLAQLYPSFAEGATPFFTLNWSKYAEFLTFRGGLDPVTGGLWLTDIAHHHLAIAILFLIAGHMYRTNWGIGHGIKDILEAHKGPFTGQGHKGLYEILTTSWHAQLSINLAMPPYPYLATDYGTQLSLFTHHMWIGGFLIVGAAAHAAIFMVRDYDPTTRYNDLLDRVLRHRDAIISHLNWVCIFLGFHSFGLYIHNDTMSALGRPQDMFSDTAIQLQPVFSQWIQNTHALAPGATAPGATTSTSLTWGGGDLVAVGGKVALLPIPLGTADFLVHHIHAFTIHVTVLILLKGVLFARSSRLIPDKANLGFRFPCDGPGRGGTCQVSAWDHVFLGLFWMYNAISVVIFHFSWKMQSDVWGSISDQGVVTHITGGNFAQSSITINGWLRDFLWAQASQVIQSYGSSLSAYGLFFLGAHFVWAFSLMFIFSGRGYWQELIESIVWAHNKLKVAPATQPRALSIVQGRAVGVTHYLLGGIATTWAFFLARIIADPTTRRIWFGIATAHDFESHDDITEEPWQGNFEAWVQDPLHIRPIAHAIWDPHFGQPAVEAFTRGGALGPVNIAYSGRAGYTYNRNGNRAFRGLKMPNPVSIIICQGYSEGEYVRWNNFLGVLPHPQGLGPLFTGQWNLYAQNPDSSNHLFGTPQRAGTAILTLLGGFHPQTQSLWLTDIAHHHLAIAFLFLVAGHMYRTNFGIGHSIKDLLEAHIPPGGRLGRGHKGLYDTINNSIHFQLGLALASLGVITSLVAQHMYSLPAYAFIAQDFTTQAALY
;
A
#
# COMPACT_ATOMS: atom_id res chain seq x y z
N MET A 1 -18.28 -27.86 -44.58
CA MET A 1 -17.25 -28.20 -43.59
C MET A 1 -16.02 -27.38 -43.94
N ILE A 2 -15.57 -26.46 -43.08
CA ILE A 2 -14.36 -25.65 -43.28
C ILE A 2 -13.51 -25.84 -42.05
N ILE A 3 -12.33 -26.44 -42.19
CA ILE A 3 -11.36 -26.57 -41.11
C ILE A 3 -10.74 -25.19 -40.93
N ARG A 4 -11.09 -24.50 -39.84
CA ARG A 4 -10.31 -23.34 -39.37
C ARG A 4 -9.05 -23.86 -38.69
N SER A 5 -7.94 -23.16 -38.92
CA SER A 5 -6.69 -23.38 -38.18
C SER A 5 -6.92 -23.18 -36.67
N PRO A 6 -6.14 -23.84 -35.80
CA PRO A 6 -6.17 -23.58 -34.36
C PRO A 6 -5.92 -22.10 -34.06
N GLU A 7 -6.52 -21.62 -32.97
CA GLU A 7 -6.05 -20.40 -32.29
C GLU A 7 -4.68 -20.69 -31.65
N PRO A 8 -3.81 -19.68 -31.46
CA PRO A 8 -2.43 -19.90 -31.05
C PRO A 8 -2.35 -20.48 -29.62
N GLU A 9 -1.98 -21.76 -29.52
CA GLU A 9 -1.63 -22.41 -28.25
C GLU A 9 -0.52 -21.64 -27.54
N VAL A 10 -0.68 -21.39 -26.23
CA VAL A 10 0.35 -20.81 -25.35
C VAL A 10 1.62 -21.65 -25.45
N LYS A 11 2.70 -21.04 -25.95
CA LYS A 11 3.98 -21.68 -26.29
C LYS A 11 5.15 -20.79 -25.92
N ILE A 12 6.15 -21.39 -25.27
CA ILE A 12 7.44 -20.75 -25.04
C ILE A 12 8.21 -20.73 -26.37
N LEU A 13 8.38 -19.54 -26.94
CA LEU A 13 9.12 -19.30 -28.18
C LEU A 13 10.36 -18.46 -27.87
N VAL A 14 11.54 -19.00 -28.17
CA VAL A 14 12.85 -18.36 -27.93
C VAL A 14 13.76 -18.48 -29.15
N ASP A 15 14.58 -17.46 -29.40
CA ASP A 15 15.74 -17.57 -30.29
C ASP A 15 16.99 -18.05 -29.54
N ARG A 16 17.80 -18.87 -30.21
CA ARG A 16 19.07 -19.39 -29.69
C ARG A 16 20.23 -18.54 -30.14
N ASP A 17 21.12 -18.23 -29.21
CA ASP A 17 22.35 -17.45 -29.43
C ASP A 17 22.17 -16.14 -30.26
N PRO A 18 21.11 -15.33 -30.05
CA PRO A 18 20.79 -14.19 -30.94
C PRO A 18 21.81 -13.04 -30.87
N ILE A 19 22.51 -12.89 -29.74
CA ILE A 19 23.52 -11.84 -29.53
C ILE A 19 24.75 -12.49 -28.91
N LYS A 20 25.87 -12.50 -29.65
CA LYS A 20 27.15 -13.04 -29.16
C LYS A 20 27.67 -12.24 -27.96
N THR A 21 27.88 -12.89 -26.81
CA THR A 21 28.58 -12.30 -25.67
C THR A 21 30.01 -11.90 -26.09
N SER A 22 30.34 -10.61 -26.00
CA SER A 22 31.65 -10.05 -26.39
C SER A 22 31.91 -8.74 -25.62
N PHE A 23 33.15 -8.48 -25.25
CA PHE A 23 33.58 -7.20 -24.67
C PHE A 23 33.84 -6.10 -25.73
N GLU A 24 33.70 -6.41 -27.01
CA GLU A 24 33.97 -5.47 -28.12
C GLU A 24 33.14 -4.18 -28.02
N GLU A 25 31.85 -4.28 -27.67
CA GLU A 25 30.97 -3.12 -27.53
C GLU A 25 31.20 -2.34 -26.22
N TRP A 26 31.85 -2.94 -25.22
CA TRP A 26 32.27 -2.24 -24.00
C TRP A 26 33.44 -1.30 -24.29
N ALA A 27 34.31 -1.65 -25.25
CA ALA A 27 35.35 -0.76 -25.77
C ALA A 27 34.80 0.36 -26.68
N LYS A 28 33.49 0.39 -26.95
CA LYS A 28 32.79 1.39 -27.76
C LYS A 28 31.67 2.07 -26.94
N PRO A 29 31.99 2.96 -25.98
CA PRO A 29 30.95 3.61 -25.17
C PRO A 29 30.00 4.42 -26.06
N GLY A 30 28.69 4.17 -25.94
CA GLY A 30 27.67 4.80 -26.77
C GLY A 30 27.38 4.11 -28.11
N HIS A 31 27.89 2.88 -28.33
CA HIS A 31 27.58 2.06 -29.51
C HIS A 31 26.07 1.96 -29.81
N PHE A 32 25.24 1.96 -28.77
CA PHE A 32 23.78 1.89 -28.83
C PHE A 32 23.12 3.12 -29.49
N SER A 33 23.83 4.22 -29.69
CA SER A 33 23.30 5.43 -30.33
C SER A 33 24.21 5.93 -31.44
N ARG A 34 23.71 5.95 -32.68
CA ARG A 34 24.44 6.45 -33.87
C ARG A 34 24.90 7.91 -33.75
N THR A 35 24.28 8.67 -32.85
CA THR A 35 24.64 10.06 -32.53
C THR A 35 25.85 10.13 -31.61
N ILE A 36 25.98 9.19 -30.67
CA ILE A 36 27.02 9.14 -29.63
C ILE A 36 28.23 8.31 -30.09
N ALA A 37 28.03 7.25 -30.89
CA ALA A 37 29.09 6.37 -31.40
C ALA A 37 30.19 7.07 -32.26
N LYS A 38 30.06 8.36 -32.57
CA LYS A 38 31.09 9.18 -33.25
C LYS A 38 32.26 9.61 -32.35
N GLY A 39 32.08 9.58 -31.02
CA GLY A 39 33.13 9.91 -30.04
C GLY A 39 33.04 11.32 -29.43
N PRO A 40 33.92 11.62 -28.43
CA PRO A 40 33.78 12.75 -27.52
C PRO A 40 34.39 14.07 -28.05
N ASP A 41 33.78 14.68 -29.06
CA ASP A 41 34.17 16.02 -29.55
C ASP A 41 34.01 17.12 -28.48
N THR A 42 33.00 16.98 -27.60
CA THR A 42 32.68 17.94 -26.53
C THR A 42 32.28 17.24 -25.23
N THR A 43 32.41 17.90 -24.08
CA THR A 43 32.00 17.33 -22.79
C THR A 43 30.50 17.00 -22.69
N THR A 44 29.65 17.60 -23.55
CA THR A 44 28.22 17.25 -23.66
C THR A 44 28.00 15.79 -24.09
N TRP A 45 28.94 15.20 -24.84
CA TRP A 45 28.91 13.78 -25.20
C TRP A 45 28.86 12.86 -23.98
N ILE A 46 29.67 13.16 -22.96
CA ILE A 46 29.77 12.37 -21.72
C ILE A 46 28.42 12.37 -20.99
N TRP A 47 27.74 13.52 -20.93
CA TRP A 47 26.43 13.62 -20.28
C TRP A 47 25.34 12.89 -21.06
N ASN A 48 25.34 12.95 -22.39
CA ASN A 48 24.36 12.24 -23.21
C ASN A 48 24.56 10.71 -23.15
N LEU A 49 25.81 10.23 -23.11
CA LEU A 49 26.15 8.82 -22.94
C LEU A 49 25.45 8.21 -21.71
N HIS A 50 25.36 8.94 -20.59
CA HIS A 50 24.66 8.51 -19.39
C HIS A 50 23.15 8.76 -19.47
N ALA A 51 22.72 9.91 -19.98
CA ALA A 51 21.31 10.32 -20.01
C ALA A 51 20.43 9.51 -20.99
N ASP A 52 21.04 8.84 -21.96
CA ASP A 52 20.35 8.09 -23.02
C ASP A 52 20.62 6.57 -22.93
N ALA A 53 21.35 6.10 -21.90
CA ALA A 53 21.80 4.72 -21.74
C ALA A 53 20.65 3.69 -21.57
N HIS A 54 19.55 4.08 -20.92
CA HIS A 54 18.36 3.23 -20.73
C HIS A 54 17.15 3.71 -21.56
N ASP A 55 17.33 4.67 -22.47
CA ASP A 55 16.29 5.10 -23.41
C ASP A 55 16.28 4.15 -24.62
N PHE A 56 15.91 2.88 -24.41
CA PHE A 56 16.07 1.80 -25.39
C PHE A 56 15.38 2.07 -26.73
N ASP A 57 14.23 2.74 -26.71
CA ASP A 57 13.44 3.18 -27.87
C ASP A 57 14.19 4.22 -28.74
N SER A 58 15.25 4.85 -28.21
CA SER A 58 16.17 5.72 -28.97
C SER A 58 17.33 4.96 -29.62
N HIS A 59 17.56 3.69 -29.22
CA HIS A 59 18.64 2.84 -29.76
C HIS A 59 18.20 2.11 -31.01
N THR A 60 16.96 1.61 -31.01
CA THR A 60 16.39 0.72 -32.02
C THR A 60 14.89 0.99 -32.17
N SER A 61 14.30 0.52 -33.27
CA SER A 61 12.84 0.55 -33.49
C SER A 61 12.21 -0.84 -33.47
N ASP A 62 13.00 -1.87 -33.13
CA ASP A 62 12.51 -3.23 -32.96
C ASP A 62 11.95 -3.44 -31.55
N LEU A 63 10.62 -3.56 -31.45
CA LEU A 63 9.91 -3.80 -30.21
C LEU A 63 10.28 -5.15 -29.55
N GLU A 64 10.71 -6.16 -30.32
CA GLU A 64 11.17 -7.44 -29.77
C GLU A 64 12.57 -7.28 -29.16
N GLU A 65 13.48 -6.54 -29.80
CA GLU A 65 14.80 -6.19 -29.24
C GLU A 65 14.65 -5.38 -27.93
N ILE A 66 13.74 -4.39 -27.90
CA ILE A 66 13.48 -3.59 -26.69
C ILE A 66 12.88 -4.46 -25.59
N SER A 67 11.88 -5.30 -25.89
CA SER A 67 11.27 -6.23 -24.90
C SER A 67 12.32 -7.14 -24.26
N ARG A 68 13.26 -7.66 -25.06
CA ARG A 68 14.40 -8.46 -24.58
C ARG A 68 15.34 -7.67 -23.68
N LYS A 69 15.64 -6.40 -24.00
CA LYS A 69 16.46 -5.50 -23.14
C LYS A 69 15.77 -5.23 -21.80
N VAL A 70 14.48 -4.89 -21.82
CA VAL A 70 13.67 -4.63 -20.61
C VAL A 70 13.65 -5.86 -19.70
N PHE A 71 13.37 -7.05 -20.25
CA PHE A 71 13.34 -8.30 -19.50
C PHE A 71 14.70 -8.67 -18.88
N SER A 72 15.80 -8.49 -19.62
CA SER A 72 17.15 -8.66 -19.08
C SER A 72 17.48 -7.64 -17.98
N ALA A 73 17.03 -6.38 -18.13
CA ALA A 73 17.23 -5.34 -17.13
C ALA A 73 16.44 -5.60 -15.84
N HIS A 74 15.24 -6.20 -15.92
CA HIS A 74 14.48 -6.64 -14.75
C HIS A 74 15.27 -7.67 -13.92
N PHE A 75 15.89 -8.66 -14.56
CA PHE A 75 16.79 -9.61 -13.88
C PHE A 75 18.02 -8.93 -13.27
N GLY A 76 18.62 -7.95 -13.95
CA GLY A 76 19.71 -7.13 -13.39
C GLY A 76 19.28 -6.38 -12.12
N GLN A 77 18.10 -5.75 -12.13
CA GLN A 77 17.54 -5.06 -10.97
C GLN A 77 17.22 -6.02 -9.82
N LEU A 78 16.66 -7.19 -10.10
CA LEU A 78 16.43 -8.24 -9.09
C LEU A 78 17.75 -8.73 -8.48
N SER A 79 18.81 -8.89 -9.29
CA SER A 79 20.15 -9.22 -8.79
C SER A 79 20.69 -8.17 -7.82
N ILE A 80 20.44 -6.88 -8.06
CA ILE A 80 20.86 -5.79 -7.16
C ILE A 80 20.04 -5.81 -5.87
N ILE A 81 18.73 -6.07 -5.95
CA ILE A 81 17.85 -6.20 -4.77
C ILE A 81 18.28 -7.38 -3.89
N PHE A 82 18.54 -8.55 -4.47
CA PHE A 82 19.04 -9.71 -3.72
C PHE A 82 20.44 -9.50 -3.13
N LEU A 83 21.33 -8.77 -3.82
CA LEU A 83 22.64 -8.40 -3.29
C LEU A 83 22.53 -7.42 -2.12
N TRP A 84 21.63 -6.44 -2.20
CA TRP A 84 21.34 -5.52 -1.10
C TRP A 84 20.75 -6.24 0.11
N LEU A 85 19.74 -7.10 -0.09
CA LEU A 85 19.18 -7.95 0.97
C LEU A 85 20.26 -8.83 1.61
N SER A 86 21.09 -9.51 0.81
CA SER A 86 22.24 -10.28 1.29
C SER A 86 23.15 -9.44 2.18
N GLY A 87 23.44 -8.20 1.79
CA GLY A 87 24.18 -7.24 2.61
C GLY A 87 23.53 -6.95 3.96
N MET A 88 22.21 -6.70 4.01
CA MET A 88 21.49 -6.41 5.26
C MET A 88 21.53 -7.61 6.24
N TYR A 89 21.30 -8.82 5.73
CA TYR A 89 21.44 -10.06 6.51
C TYR A 89 22.90 -10.30 6.95
N PHE A 90 23.89 -10.11 6.06
CA PHE A 90 25.30 -10.36 6.35
C PHE A 90 25.85 -9.40 7.41
N HIS A 91 25.54 -8.10 7.29
CA HIS A 91 25.91 -7.09 8.29
C HIS A 91 25.37 -7.46 9.67
N SER A 92 24.13 -7.95 9.72
CA SER A 92 23.48 -8.28 10.98
C SER A 92 23.97 -9.60 11.59
N ALA A 93 24.46 -10.51 10.75
CA ALA A 93 25.13 -11.75 11.16
C ALA A 93 26.61 -11.60 11.56
N ARG A 94 27.17 -10.37 11.58
CA ARG A 94 28.62 -10.13 11.74
C ARG A 94 29.01 -8.87 12.50
N PHE A 95 28.21 -7.81 12.45
CA PHE A 95 28.55 -6.47 12.92
C PHE A 95 27.37 -5.84 13.69
N SER A 96 26.69 -6.63 14.52
CA SER A 96 25.42 -6.25 15.14
C SER A 96 25.29 -6.69 16.59
N ASN A 97 24.23 -6.22 17.24
CA ASN A 97 23.77 -6.68 18.55
C ASN A 97 22.49 -7.53 18.50
N TYR A 98 22.18 -8.21 17.39
CA TYR A 98 20.89 -8.88 17.19
C TYR A 98 20.52 -9.88 18.30
N GLU A 99 21.42 -10.79 18.69
CA GLU A 99 21.11 -11.76 19.75
C GLU A 99 20.92 -11.10 21.13
N ALA A 100 21.64 -10.01 21.42
CA ALA A 100 21.46 -9.26 22.66
C ALA A 100 20.16 -8.44 22.64
N TRP A 101 19.83 -7.79 21.52
CA TRP A 101 18.55 -7.12 21.33
C TRP A 101 17.37 -8.09 21.42
N LEU A 102 17.54 -9.34 20.98
CA LEU A 102 16.47 -10.33 21.03
C LEU A 102 16.08 -10.73 22.46
N SER A 103 17.02 -10.66 23.42
CA SER A 103 16.78 -10.90 24.85
C SER A 103 16.27 -9.67 25.63
N ASP A 104 16.62 -8.45 25.22
CA ASP A 104 15.96 -7.21 25.69
C ASP A 104 15.60 -6.25 24.54
N PRO A 105 14.47 -6.47 23.86
CA PRO A 105 14.01 -5.61 22.77
C PRO A 105 13.55 -4.22 23.22
N THR A 106 13.37 -4.02 24.53
CA THR A 106 12.76 -2.83 25.14
C THR A 106 13.76 -1.72 25.45
N HIS A 107 14.98 -2.08 25.87
CA HIS A 107 16.01 -1.11 26.27
C HIS A 107 17.23 -1.08 25.33
N ILE A 108 17.52 -2.17 24.60
CA ILE A 108 18.65 -2.21 23.66
C ILE A 108 18.23 -1.56 22.33
N GLY A 109 19.09 -0.71 21.78
CA GLY A 109 18.89 -0.10 20.46
C GLY A 109 19.37 -1.02 19.34
N PRO A 110 18.59 -1.25 18.26
CA PRO A 110 19.02 -2.09 17.16
C PRO A 110 20.19 -1.45 16.41
N SER A 111 21.29 -2.18 16.23
CA SER A 111 22.52 -1.67 15.57
C SER A 111 23.16 -2.76 14.73
N ALA A 112 23.50 -2.45 13.47
CA ALA A 112 24.06 -3.41 12.49
C ALA A 112 25.20 -2.83 11.63
N GLN A 113 25.82 -1.73 12.08
CA GLN A 113 26.93 -1.10 11.39
C GLN A 113 27.95 -0.58 12.41
N VAL A 114 29.21 -1.01 12.27
CA VAL A 114 30.35 -0.55 13.08
C VAL A 114 31.31 0.25 12.20
N VAL A 115 31.73 1.41 12.68
CA VAL A 115 32.64 2.33 11.99
C VAL A 115 34.09 2.04 12.41
N TRP A 116 35.00 1.96 11.45
CA TRP A 116 36.42 1.73 11.72
C TRP A 116 37.09 2.94 12.42
N PRO A 117 37.93 2.72 13.45
CA PRO A 117 38.70 3.78 14.09
C PRO A 117 39.86 4.23 13.20
N ILE A 118 39.74 5.44 12.63
CA ILE A 118 40.73 5.98 11.67
C ILE A 118 40.97 7.47 11.89
N VAL A 119 39.91 8.27 12.07
CA VAL A 119 39.97 9.74 12.09
C VAL A 119 39.13 10.38 13.21
N GLY A 120 38.84 9.65 14.29
CA GLY A 120 37.86 10.07 15.31
C GLY A 120 36.41 9.67 14.98
N GLN A 121 36.17 9.15 13.77
CA GLN A 121 34.85 8.71 13.29
C GLN A 121 34.27 7.52 14.09
N GLU A 122 35.10 6.82 14.86
CA GLU A 122 34.66 5.80 15.82
C GLU A 122 33.78 6.37 16.95
N ILE A 123 33.72 7.70 17.13
CA ILE A 123 32.69 8.37 17.96
C ILE A 123 31.26 8.02 17.54
N LEU A 124 31.06 7.66 16.26
CA LEU A 124 29.76 7.21 15.71
C LEU A 124 29.35 5.81 16.19
N ASN A 125 30.27 5.04 16.79
CA ASN A 125 29.95 3.79 17.48
C ASN A 125 29.34 4.12 18.84
N GLY A 126 28.10 4.57 18.83
CA GLY A 126 27.33 4.89 20.03
C GLY A 126 27.12 3.67 20.91
N ASP A 127 26.98 3.90 22.22
CA ASP A 127 26.55 2.88 23.16
C ASP A 127 25.05 2.63 22.98
N VAL A 128 24.69 1.41 22.58
CA VAL A 128 23.32 0.99 22.24
C VAL A 128 22.78 -0.08 23.20
N GLY A 129 23.51 -0.38 24.28
CA GLY A 129 23.20 -1.50 25.17
C GLY A 129 23.71 -2.85 24.67
N GLY A 130 23.48 -3.91 25.46
CA GLY A 130 23.96 -5.26 25.16
C GLY A 130 25.49 -5.41 25.11
N GLY A 131 26.24 -4.46 25.66
CA GLY A 131 27.70 -4.40 25.58
C GLY A 131 28.25 -4.02 24.19
N PHE A 132 27.38 -3.63 23.25
CA PHE A 132 27.74 -3.36 21.86
C PHE A 132 27.87 -1.87 21.57
N ARG A 133 28.72 -1.52 20.60
CA ARG A 133 28.90 -0.14 20.11
C ARG A 133 28.89 -0.05 18.59
N GLY A 134 28.01 0.78 18.05
CA GLY A 134 27.79 0.93 16.61
C GLY A 134 26.80 2.03 16.28
N ILE A 135 26.42 2.14 15.01
CA ILE A 135 25.37 3.04 14.53
C ILE A 135 24.01 2.37 14.73
N GLN A 136 23.14 3.00 15.51
CA GLN A 136 21.74 2.59 15.65
C GLN A 136 21.03 2.70 14.29
N ILE A 137 20.38 1.61 13.87
CA ILE A 137 19.60 1.53 12.63
C ILE A 137 18.12 1.83 12.90
N THR A 138 17.41 2.35 11.90
CA THR A 138 15.97 2.68 11.96
C THR A 138 15.19 2.07 10.80
N SER A 139 15.63 0.90 10.32
CA SER A 139 15.10 0.18 9.16
C SER A 139 14.14 -0.97 9.51
N GLY A 140 13.91 -1.26 10.80
CA GLY A 140 12.97 -2.28 11.26
C GLY A 140 13.40 -3.74 11.05
N PHE A 141 14.61 -4.01 10.53
CA PHE A 141 15.06 -5.36 10.21
C PHE A 141 15.09 -6.31 11.42
N PHE A 142 15.47 -5.83 12.60
CA PHE A 142 15.52 -6.63 13.82
C PHE A 142 14.13 -7.14 14.21
N GLN A 143 13.12 -6.26 14.15
CA GLN A 143 11.72 -6.58 14.39
C GLN A 143 11.18 -7.58 13.32
N ILE A 144 11.57 -7.41 12.06
CA ILE A 144 11.24 -8.35 10.95
C ILE A 144 11.84 -9.75 11.20
N TRP A 145 13.07 -9.84 11.71
CA TRP A 145 13.74 -11.11 11.95
C TRP A 145 13.20 -11.84 13.18
N ARG A 146 12.84 -11.12 14.26
CA ARG A 146 12.05 -11.69 15.37
C ARG A 146 10.71 -12.22 14.87
N ALA A 147 9.98 -11.44 14.06
CA ALA A 147 8.72 -11.88 13.44
C ALA A 147 8.90 -13.09 12.48
N SER A 148 10.10 -13.33 11.96
CA SER A 148 10.44 -14.51 11.14
C SER A 148 10.89 -15.74 11.96
N GLY A 149 10.94 -15.64 13.29
CA GLY A 149 11.45 -16.70 14.17
C GLY A 149 12.97 -16.90 14.12
N ILE A 150 13.74 -15.87 13.76
CA ILE A 150 15.20 -15.94 13.71
C ILE A 150 15.79 -15.70 15.10
N THR A 151 16.52 -16.67 15.64
CA THR A 151 17.07 -16.65 17.00
C THR A 151 18.58 -16.46 17.08
N SER A 152 19.33 -16.59 15.97
CA SER A 152 20.81 -16.56 16.00
C SER A 152 21.47 -15.99 14.75
N GLU A 153 22.71 -15.48 14.91
CA GLU A 153 23.52 -14.94 13.81
C GLU A 153 23.77 -15.96 12.69
N LEU A 154 23.85 -17.26 13.03
CA LEU A 154 24.06 -18.34 12.05
C LEU A 154 22.93 -18.40 11.01
N GLN A 155 21.69 -18.18 11.44
CA GLN A 155 20.52 -18.19 10.56
C GLN A 155 20.51 -16.96 9.63
N LEU A 156 20.90 -15.79 10.14
CA LEU A 156 21.11 -14.57 9.35
C LEU A 156 22.23 -14.79 8.32
N TYR A 157 23.35 -15.41 8.70
CA TYR A 157 24.48 -15.71 7.81
C TYR A 157 24.08 -16.67 6.68
N CYS A 158 23.37 -17.76 6.99
CA CYS A 158 22.85 -18.69 5.99
C CYS A 158 21.88 -18.00 5.02
N THR A 159 21.00 -17.12 5.51
CA THR A 159 20.08 -16.34 4.67
C THR A 159 20.82 -15.35 3.77
N ALA A 160 21.89 -14.71 4.28
CA ALA A 160 22.74 -13.82 3.49
C ALA A 160 23.43 -14.54 2.32
N ILE A 161 23.97 -15.75 2.55
CA ILE A 161 24.57 -16.58 1.50
C ILE A 161 23.50 -17.05 0.51
N GLY A 162 22.32 -17.45 0.98
CA GLY A 162 21.19 -17.81 0.12
C GLY A 162 20.80 -16.66 -0.82
N ALA A 163 20.61 -15.45 -0.29
CA ALA A 163 20.31 -14.26 -1.07
C ALA A 163 21.43 -13.92 -2.08
N LEU A 164 22.70 -14.11 -1.72
CA LEU A 164 23.83 -13.93 -2.65
C LEU A 164 23.82 -14.95 -3.81
N VAL A 165 23.46 -16.22 -3.54
CA VAL A 165 23.26 -17.22 -4.59
C VAL A 165 22.08 -16.84 -5.48
N PHE A 166 20.96 -16.35 -4.93
CA PHE A 166 19.84 -15.85 -5.72
C PHE A 166 20.21 -14.63 -6.58
N ALA A 167 21.05 -13.71 -6.08
CA ALA A 167 21.56 -12.60 -6.88
C ALA A 167 22.35 -13.12 -8.10
N ALA A 168 23.28 -14.06 -7.90
CA ALA A 168 24.04 -14.69 -8.99
C ALA A 168 23.14 -15.43 -9.99
N LEU A 169 22.09 -16.12 -9.52
CA LEU A 169 21.09 -16.77 -10.38
C LEU A 169 20.26 -15.77 -11.19
N MET A 170 19.86 -14.63 -10.62
CA MET A 170 19.17 -13.57 -11.36
C MET A 170 20.07 -12.96 -12.44
N LEU A 171 21.33 -12.65 -12.11
CA LEU A 171 22.29 -12.12 -13.08
C LEU A 171 22.54 -13.12 -14.24
N PHE A 172 22.66 -14.41 -13.92
CA PHE A 172 22.75 -15.48 -14.93
C PHE A 172 21.48 -15.57 -15.78
N ALA A 173 20.29 -15.50 -15.18
CA ALA A 173 19.01 -15.56 -15.90
C ALA A 173 18.84 -14.38 -16.88
N GLY A 174 19.22 -13.16 -16.49
CA GLY A 174 19.25 -11.99 -17.37
C GLY A 174 20.18 -12.20 -18.56
N TRP A 175 21.44 -12.61 -18.32
CA TRP A 175 22.37 -12.96 -19.39
C TRP A 175 21.83 -14.06 -20.31
N PHE A 176 21.24 -15.12 -19.75
CA PHE A 176 20.73 -16.26 -20.49
C PHE A 176 19.54 -15.87 -21.38
N HIS A 177 18.57 -15.11 -20.85
CA HIS A 177 17.40 -14.63 -21.59
C HIS A 177 17.64 -13.41 -22.49
N TYR A 178 18.89 -12.93 -22.57
CA TYR A 178 19.30 -11.96 -23.60
C TYR A 178 20.22 -12.59 -24.66
N HIS A 179 21.23 -13.36 -24.23
CA HIS A 179 22.28 -13.89 -25.11
C HIS A 179 22.08 -15.35 -25.59
N LYS A 180 21.22 -16.16 -24.95
CA LYS A 180 21.17 -17.63 -25.19
C LYS A 180 19.78 -18.20 -25.50
N ALA A 181 18.74 -17.66 -24.90
CA ALA A 181 17.35 -18.09 -25.05
C ALA A 181 16.43 -16.87 -24.92
N ALA A 182 16.56 -15.92 -25.84
CA ALA A 182 15.79 -14.69 -25.82
C ALA A 182 14.36 -14.95 -26.30
N PRO A 183 13.31 -14.61 -25.52
CA PRO A 183 11.93 -14.85 -25.95
C PRO A 183 11.54 -14.04 -27.18
N LYS A 184 10.51 -14.50 -27.88
CA LYS A 184 9.88 -13.78 -28.99
C LYS A 184 8.72 -12.91 -28.51
N LEU A 185 8.36 -11.89 -29.28
CA LEU A 185 7.32 -10.92 -28.94
C LEU A 185 5.97 -11.59 -28.63
N ALA A 186 5.65 -12.70 -29.30
CA ALA A 186 4.45 -13.47 -29.01
C ALA A 186 4.40 -14.07 -27.58
N TRP A 187 5.55 -14.46 -27.00
CA TRP A 187 5.62 -14.84 -25.58
C TRP A 187 5.52 -13.60 -24.68
N PHE A 188 6.08 -12.47 -25.13
CA PHE A 188 5.96 -11.18 -24.47
C PHE A 188 4.54 -10.56 -24.51
N GLN A 189 3.55 -11.21 -25.15
CA GLN A 189 2.19 -10.69 -25.32
C GLN A 189 1.10 -11.64 -24.79
N ASP A 190 1.48 -12.67 -24.04
CA ASP A 190 0.57 -13.66 -23.43
C ASP A 190 0.23 -13.27 -21.97
N VAL A 191 -0.66 -12.27 -21.81
CA VAL A 191 -0.99 -11.78 -20.46
C VAL A 191 -2.05 -12.61 -19.74
N GLU A 192 -2.83 -13.44 -20.42
CA GLU A 192 -3.76 -14.34 -19.72
C GLU A 192 -2.94 -15.39 -18.94
N SER A 193 -1.87 -15.91 -19.56
CA SER A 193 -0.86 -16.70 -18.86
C SER A 193 -0.09 -15.87 -17.82
N MET A 194 0.42 -14.67 -18.14
CA MET A 194 1.15 -13.83 -17.19
C MET A 194 0.33 -13.55 -15.92
N LEU A 195 -0.90 -13.06 -16.06
CA LEU A 195 -1.75 -12.69 -14.93
C LEU A 195 -2.17 -13.91 -14.12
N ASN A 196 -2.48 -15.05 -14.75
CA ASN A 196 -2.76 -16.29 -14.01
C ASN A 196 -1.52 -16.74 -13.20
N HIS A 197 -0.32 -16.76 -13.80
CA HIS A 197 0.92 -17.14 -13.12
C HIS A 197 1.35 -16.13 -12.05
N HIS A 198 1.07 -14.83 -12.20
CA HIS A 198 1.36 -13.83 -11.17
C HIS A 198 0.34 -13.85 -10.03
N LEU A 199 -0.96 -13.97 -10.32
CA LEU A 199 -2.00 -14.08 -9.30
C LEU A 199 -1.88 -15.40 -8.54
N ALA A 200 -2.02 -16.55 -9.19
CA ALA A 200 -2.00 -17.84 -8.48
C ALA A 200 -0.58 -18.24 -8.05
N GLY A 201 0.44 -18.03 -8.90
CA GLY A 201 1.82 -18.39 -8.60
C GLY A 201 2.50 -17.38 -7.67
N LEU A 202 2.88 -16.21 -8.20
CA LEU A 202 3.72 -15.25 -7.47
C LEU A 202 3.07 -14.74 -6.18
N LEU A 203 1.79 -14.32 -6.23
CA LEU A 203 1.07 -13.80 -5.07
C LEU A 203 0.43 -14.93 -4.25
N GLY A 204 -0.27 -15.86 -4.91
CA GLY A 204 -1.01 -16.96 -4.27
C GLY A 204 -0.10 -17.97 -3.56
N LEU A 205 0.79 -18.64 -4.30
CA LEU A 205 1.75 -19.58 -3.69
C LEU A 205 2.80 -18.85 -2.84
N GLY A 206 3.16 -17.60 -3.16
CA GLY A 206 4.01 -16.78 -2.31
C GLY A 206 3.42 -16.56 -0.92
N SER A 207 2.18 -16.07 -0.86
CA SER A 207 1.44 -15.86 0.39
C SER A 207 1.13 -17.18 1.12
N LEU A 208 0.84 -18.27 0.39
CA LEU A 208 0.65 -19.60 0.99
C LEU A 208 1.93 -20.13 1.65
N SER A 209 3.06 -19.95 0.99
CA SER A 209 4.38 -20.36 1.50
C SER A 209 4.77 -19.53 2.72
N TRP A 210 4.45 -18.23 2.73
CA TRP A 210 4.67 -17.37 3.89
C TRP A 210 3.76 -17.77 5.07
N ALA A 211 2.46 -18.02 4.83
CA ALA A 211 1.57 -18.53 5.86
C ALA A 211 2.06 -19.87 6.46
N GLY A 212 2.58 -20.77 5.62
CA GLY A 212 3.21 -22.03 6.06
C GLY A 212 4.46 -21.80 6.92
N HIS A 213 5.37 -20.90 6.51
CA HIS A 213 6.51 -20.49 7.33
C HIS A 213 6.05 -19.87 8.66
N GLN A 214 5.03 -19.02 8.65
CA GLN A 214 4.52 -18.40 9.86
C GLN A 214 3.97 -19.46 10.83
N VAL A 215 3.09 -20.35 10.36
CA VAL A 215 2.47 -21.40 11.19
C VAL A 215 3.48 -22.40 11.77
N HIS A 216 4.52 -22.77 11.00
CA HIS A 216 5.45 -23.83 11.41
C HIS A 216 6.77 -23.36 12.02
N VAL A 217 7.13 -22.07 11.91
CA VAL A 217 8.41 -21.52 12.42
C VAL A 217 8.22 -20.23 13.22
N SER A 218 7.52 -19.23 12.68
CA SER A 218 7.35 -17.94 13.37
C SER A 218 6.56 -18.07 14.67
N LEU A 219 5.38 -18.71 14.61
CA LEU A 219 4.46 -18.80 15.75
C LEU A 219 5.02 -19.56 16.95
N PRO A 220 5.64 -20.76 16.81
CA PRO A 220 6.21 -21.48 17.95
C PRO A 220 7.33 -20.69 18.63
N ILE A 221 8.21 -20.09 17.84
CA ILE A 221 9.39 -19.36 18.35
C ILE A 221 8.98 -18.05 19.02
N ASN A 222 8.05 -17.28 18.44
CA ASN A 222 7.58 -16.04 19.06
C ASN A 222 6.75 -16.30 20.33
N GLN A 223 6.07 -17.45 20.46
CA GLN A 223 5.39 -17.83 21.69
C GLN A 223 6.39 -18.02 22.85
N PHE A 224 7.53 -18.68 22.61
CA PHE A 224 8.61 -18.78 23.59
C PHE A 224 9.32 -17.45 23.87
N LEU A 225 9.63 -16.66 22.82
CA LEU A 225 10.27 -15.34 22.97
C LEU A 225 9.38 -14.32 23.70
N ASN A 226 8.05 -14.46 23.63
CA ASN A 226 7.10 -13.63 24.38
C ASN A 226 6.84 -14.17 25.79
N ALA A 227 7.18 -15.43 26.07
CA ALA A 227 7.21 -16.02 27.41
C ALA A 227 8.54 -15.77 28.17
N GLY A 228 9.50 -15.07 27.57
CA GLY A 228 10.78 -14.70 28.19
C GLY A 228 11.86 -15.78 28.18
N VAL A 229 11.71 -16.83 27.36
CA VAL A 229 12.74 -17.89 27.22
C VAL A 229 13.95 -17.37 26.43
N ASP A 230 15.18 -17.70 26.87
CA ASP A 230 16.41 -17.27 26.18
C ASP A 230 16.44 -17.84 24.74
N PRO A 231 16.77 -17.05 23.71
CA PRO A 231 16.80 -17.50 22.32
C PRO A 231 17.65 -18.74 22.01
N LYS A 232 18.58 -19.13 22.90
CA LYS A 232 19.43 -20.33 22.79
C LYS A 232 18.82 -21.58 23.42
N GLU A 233 17.82 -21.43 24.28
CA GLU A 233 17.05 -22.53 24.87
C GLU A 233 15.81 -22.89 24.03
N ILE A 234 15.39 -22.00 23.14
CA ILE A 234 14.28 -22.25 22.20
C ILE A 234 14.70 -23.33 21.17
N PRO A 235 13.89 -24.40 20.98
CA PRO A 235 14.15 -25.40 19.95
C PRO A 235 14.31 -24.80 18.56
N LEU A 236 15.15 -25.42 17.73
CA LEU A 236 15.45 -24.93 16.39
C LEU A 236 14.25 -25.13 15.44
N PRO A 237 14.08 -24.27 14.41
CA PRO A 237 12.96 -24.34 13.46
C PRO A 237 12.63 -25.72 12.88
N HIS A 238 13.65 -26.58 12.69
CA HIS A 238 13.46 -27.91 12.15
C HIS A 238 12.97 -28.94 13.19
N GLU A 239 13.19 -28.69 14.49
CA GLU A 239 12.75 -29.56 15.57
C GLU A 239 11.23 -29.49 15.76
N PHE A 240 10.62 -28.31 15.59
CA PHE A 240 9.16 -28.15 15.49
C PHE A 240 8.56 -28.91 14.30
N ILE A 241 9.26 -28.98 13.17
CA ILE A 241 8.80 -29.67 11.96
C ILE A 241 8.94 -31.19 12.09
N LEU A 242 10.02 -31.67 12.69
CA LEU A 242 10.30 -33.11 12.86
C LEU A 242 9.57 -33.73 14.06
N ASN A 243 9.43 -32.98 15.16
CA ASN A 243 8.74 -33.40 16.38
C ASN A 243 7.38 -32.71 16.49
N ARG A 244 6.35 -33.31 15.89
CA ARG A 244 4.96 -32.84 15.98
C ARG A 244 4.48 -32.68 17.43
N ASP A 245 4.97 -33.49 18.36
CA ASP A 245 4.49 -33.48 19.73
C ASP A 245 5.03 -32.26 20.51
N LEU A 246 6.08 -31.59 20.01
CA LEU A 246 6.55 -30.27 20.46
C LEU A 246 5.57 -29.16 20.02
N LEU A 247 5.06 -29.21 18.78
CA LEU A 247 4.01 -28.31 18.32
C LEU A 247 2.68 -28.56 19.04
N ALA A 248 2.34 -29.82 19.34
CA ALA A 248 1.11 -30.17 20.04
C ALA A 248 1.09 -29.73 21.52
N GLN A 249 2.24 -29.45 22.13
CA GLN A 249 2.31 -28.84 23.47
C GLN A 249 1.94 -27.35 23.45
N LEU A 250 2.33 -26.63 22.39
CA LEU A 250 2.02 -25.21 22.20
C LEU A 250 0.61 -24.98 21.63
N TYR A 251 0.18 -25.86 20.74
CA TYR A 251 -1.06 -25.81 19.96
C TYR A 251 -1.69 -27.22 19.90
N PRO A 252 -2.50 -27.62 20.90
CA PRO A 252 -3.08 -28.96 21.01
C PRO A 252 -3.78 -29.48 19.74
N SER A 253 -4.35 -28.58 18.93
CA SER A 253 -4.93 -28.91 17.63
C SER A 253 -3.99 -29.63 16.64
N PHE A 254 -2.67 -29.49 16.76
CA PHE A 254 -1.69 -30.21 15.92
C PHE A 254 -1.72 -31.73 16.13
N ALA A 255 -2.22 -32.22 17.27
CA ALA A 255 -2.39 -33.66 17.51
C ALA A 255 -3.40 -34.30 16.53
N GLU A 256 -4.40 -33.54 16.05
CA GLU A 256 -5.39 -34.00 15.05
C GLU A 256 -4.84 -34.04 13.61
N GLY A 257 -3.66 -33.42 13.40
CA GLY A 257 -2.96 -33.37 12.12
C GLY A 257 -3.74 -32.65 11.02
N ALA A 258 -3.60 -33.14 9.77
CA ALA A 258 -4.29 -32.59 8.60
C ALA A 258 -5.76 -33.06 8.46
N THR A 259 -6.26 -33.91 9.37
CA THR A 259 -7.62 -34.47 9.29
C THR A 259 -8.70 -33.38 9.31
N PRO A 260 -8.64 -32.34 10.18
CA PRO A 260 -9.59 -31.23 10.15
C PRO A 260 -9.55 -30.41 8.84
N PHE A 261 -8.38 -30.28 8.20
CA PHE A 261 -8.25 -29.60 6.90
C PHE A 261 -9.05 -30.32 5.81
N PHE A 262 -8.78 -31.62 5.60
CA PHE A 262 -9.44 -32.41 4.53
C PHE A 262 -10.93 -32.69 4.81
N THR A 263 -11.35 -32.69 6.08
CA THR A 263 -12.77 -32.83 6.45
C THR A 263 -13.54 -31.51 6.51
N LEU A 264 -12.90 -30.38 6.19
CA LEU A 264 -13.44 -29.01 6.27
C LEU A 264 -13.88 -28.60 7.70
N ASN A 265 -13.32 -29.23 8.73
CA ASN A 265 -13.56 -28.96 10.15
C ASN A 265 -12.60 -27.88 10.69
N TRP A 266 -12.41 -26.79 9.92
CA TRP A 266 -11.30 -25.83 10.10
C TRP A 266 -11.34 -25.04 11.42
N SER A 267 -12.47 -25.03 12.14
CA SER A 267 -12.55 -24.45 13.49
C SER A 267 -11.59 -25.07 14.51
N LYS A 268 -11.02 -26.24 14.20
CA LYS A 268 -9.95 -26.86 15.00
C LYS A 268 -8.63 -26.08 14.97
N TYR A 269 -8.37 -25.26 13.95
CA TYR A 269 -7.11 -24.52 13.81
C TYR A 269 -7.15 -23.10 14.43
N ALA A 270 -8.22 -22.78 15.17
CA ALA A 270 -8.46 -21.46 15.77
C ALA A 270 -7.48 -21.05 16.89
N GLU A 271 -6.53 -21.92 17.25
CA GLU A 271 -5.45 -21.63 18.21
C GLU A 271 -4.32 -20.82 17.54
N PHE A 272 -3.99 -21.15 16.27
CA PHE A 272 -2.89 -20.55 15.51
C PHE A 272 -3.34 -19.76 14.26
N LEU A 273 -4.59 -19.96 13.80
CA LEU A 273 -5.26 -19.11 12.81
C LEU A 273 -6.37 -18.32 13.51
N THR A 274 -6.02 -17.15 14.06
CA THR A 274 -6.94 -16.35 14.89
C THR A 274 -7.58 -15.19 14.11
N PHE A 275 -8.50 -14.48 14.75
CA PHE A 275 -9.02 -13.20 14.27
C PHE A 275 -9.28 -12.29 15.47
N ARG A 276 -8.21 -11.94 16.20
CA ARG A 276 -8.28 -11.13 17.43
C ARG A 276 -8.52 -9.66 17.09
N GLY A 277 -7.72 -9.12 16.17
CA GLY A 277 -7.62 -7.68 15.92
C GLY A 277 -6.77 -6.97 16.98
N GLY A 278 -6.39 -5.73 16.68
CA GLY A 278 -5.57 -4.91 17.58
C GLY A 278 -4.12 -5.41 17.70
N LEU A 279 -3.49 -5.10 18.84
CA LEU A 279 -2.09 -5.39 19.11
C LEU A 279 -1.95 -6.47 20.20
N ASP A 280 -0.81 -7.18 20.17
CA ASP A 280 -0.31 -8.01 21.26
C ASP A 280 0.24 -7.12 22.39
N PRO A 281 -0.31 -7.17 23.62
CA PRO A 281 0.15 -6.33 24.74
C PRO A 281 1.62 -6.55 25.14
N VAL A 282 2.21 -7.72 24.86
CA VAL A 282 3.60 -8.02 25.23
C VAL A 282 4.60 -7.34 24.29
N THR A 283 4.22 -7.16 23.02
CA THR A 283 5.12 -6.72 21.96
C THR A 283 4.74 -5.39 21.30
N GLY A 284 3.49 -4.95 21.43
CA GLY A 284 2.96 -3.77 20.75
C GLY A 284 2.87 -3.92 19.22
N GLY A 285 3.05 -5.12 18.68
CA GLY A 285 2.84 -5.44 17.26
C GLY A 285 1.51 -6.13 17.00
N LEU A 286 1.17 -6.37 15.73
CA LEU A 286 0.05 -7.25 15.36
C LEU A 286 0.24 -8.68 15.88
N TRP A 287 -0.86 -9.33 16.25
CA TRP A 287 -0.88 -10.76 16.56
C TRP A 287 -0.41 -11.59 15.35
N LEU A 288 0.73 -12.26 15.45
CA LEU A 288 1.29 -13.08 14.36
C LEU A 288 0.31 -14.18 13.88
N THR A 289 -0.56 -14.68 14.78
CA THR A 289 -1.62 -15.65 14.48
C THR A 289 -2.75 -15.08 13.60
N ASP A 290 -3.01 -13.77 13.68
CA ASP A 290 -3.90 -13.06 12.76
C ASP A 290 -3.20 -12.82 11.42
N ILE A 291 -1.88 -12.50 11.43
CA ILE A 291 -1.09 -12.32 10.20
C ILE A 291 -1.00 -13.64 9.40
N ALA A 292 -0.83 -14.78 10.07
CA ALA A 292 -0.83 -16.10 9.44
C ALA A 292 -2.18 -16.44 8.79
N HIS A 293 -3.29 -16.13 9.47
CA HIS A 293 -4.64 -16.30 8.92
C HIS A 293 -4.92 -15.34 7.75
N HIS A 294 -4.46 -14.09 7.84
CA HIS A 294 -4.52 -13.11 6.75
C HIS A 294 -3.78 -13.63 5.50
N HIS A 295 -2.53 -14.09 5.62
CA HIS A 295 -1.79 -14.61 4.47
C HIS A 295 -2.44 -15.87 3.89
N LEU A 296 -3.01 -16.75 4.71
CA LEU A 296 -3.77 -17.91 4.22
C LEU A 296 -5.03 -17.49 3.44
N ALA A 297 -5.78 -16.50 3.93
CA ALA A 297 -6.96 -15.98 3.24
C ALA A 297 -6.61 -15.29 1.91
N ILE A 298 -5.57 -14.44 1.92
CA ILE A 298 -5.03 -13.76 0.74
C ILE A 298 -4.48 -14.77 -0.29
N ALA A 299 -3.80 -15.82 0.17
CA ALA A 299 -3.33 -16.90 -0.69
C ALA A 299 -4.49 -17.60 -1.41
N ILE A 300 -5.56 -17.97 -0.69
CA ILE A 300 -6.75 -18.60 -1.27
C ILE A 300 -7.43 -17.65 -2.28
N LEU A 301 -7.56 -16.36 -1.95
CA LEU A 301 -8.12 -15.35 -2.85
C LEU A 301 -7.31 -15.23 -4.15
N PHE A 302 -5.98 -15.09 -4.06
CA PHE A 302 -5.11 -14.96 -5.23
C PHE A 302 -4.98 -16.26 -6.04
N LEU A 303 -4.98 -17.43 -5.39
CA LEU A 303 -5.05 -18.73 -6.05
C LEU A 303 -6.33 -18.88 -6.87
N ILE A 304 -7.49 -18.48 -6.33
CA ILE A 304 -8.76 -18.49 -7.08
C ILE A 304 -8.75 -17.46 -8.20
N ALA A 305 -8.29 -16.23 -7.94
CA ALA A 305 -8.22 -15.16 -8.94
C ALA A 305 -7.30 -15.51 -10.12
N GLY A 306 -6.18 -16.21 -9.89
CA GLY A 306 -5.28 -16.69 -10.94
C GLY A 306 -5.77 -17.91 -11.73
N HIS A 307 -7.03 -18.34 -11.54
CA HIS A 307 -7.74 -19.27 -12.42
C HIS A 307 -8.90 -18.58 -13.18
N MET A 308 -8.99 -17.25 -13.14
CA MET A 308 -10.07 -16.49 -13.78
C MET A 308 -9.94 -16.43 -15.31
N TYR A 309 -8.72 -16.36 -15.84
CA TYR A 309 -8.48 -16.04 -17.26
C TYR A 309 -8.23 -17.29 -18.11
N ARG A 310 -8.66 -17.24 -19.37
CA ARG A 310 -8.63 -18.39 -20.28
C ARG A 310 -7.19 -18.75 -20.66
N THR A 311 -6.95 -20.04 -20.85
CA THR A 311 -5.67 -20.60 -21.33
C THR A 311 -5.95 -21.82 -22.22
N ASN A 312 -4.93 -22.61 -22.57
CA ASN A 312 -5.01 -23.78 -23.48
C ASN A 312 -6.12 -24.80 -23.16
N TRP A 313 -6.64 -24.86 -21.93
CA TRP A 313 -7.73 -25.75 -21.54
C TRP A 313 -9.14 -25.22 -21.85
N GLY A 314 -9.28 -24.02 -22.43
CA GLY A 314 -10.54 -23.45 -22.91
C GLY A 314 -11.51 -22.94 -21.84
N ILE A 315 -11.30 -23.31 -20.57
CA ILE A 315 -12.03 -22.80 -19.40
C ILE A 315 -11.42 -21.45 -18.98
N GLY A 316 -12.27 -20.52 -18.53
CA GLY A 316 -11.89 -19.18 -18.10
C GLY A 316 -12.46 -18.06 -18.99
N HIS A 317 -12.32 -16.83 -18.54
CA HIS A 317 -12.74 -15.63 -19.26
C HIS A 317 -11.63 -15.11 -20.16
N GLY A 318 -11.97 -14.66 -21.37
CA GLY A 318 -11.11 -13.72 -22.07
C GLY A 318 -11.18 -12.38 -21.33
N ILE A 319 -10.06 -11.78 -20.96
CA ILE A 319 -10.09 -10.42 -20.37
C ILE A 319 -10.67 -9.41 -21.41
N LYS A 320 -10.58 -9.76 -22.70
CA LYS A 320 -11.33 -9.15 -23.80
C LYS A 320 -12.82 -9.10 -23.56
N ASP A 321 -13.40 -10.28 -23.32
CA ASP A 321 -14.84 -10.49 -23.22
C ASP A 321 -15.39 -9.66 -22.04
N ILE A 322 -14.62 -9.57 -20.95
CA ILE A 322 -14.90 -8.72 -19.79
C ILE A 322 -14.88 -7.23 -20.17
N LEU A 323 -13.79 -6.74 -20.77
CA LEU A 323 -13.62 -5.31 -21.03
C LEU A 323 -14.53 -4.80 -22.16
N GLU A 324 -14.86 -5.63 -23.16
CA GLU A 324 -15.85 -5.24 -24.18
C GLU A 324 -17.30 -5.14 -23.67
N ALA A 325 -17.64 -5.85 -22.58
CA ALA A 325 -18.97 -5.82 -21.99
C ALA A 325 -19.27 -4.53 -21.19
N HIS A 326 -18.25 -3.91 -20.61
CA HIS A 326 -18.41 -2.76 -19.70
C HIS A 326 -18.58 -1.43 -20.46
N LYS A 327 -19.83 -1.04 -20.75
CA LYS A 327 -20.16 0.23 -21.43
C LYS A 327 -21.52 0.80 -21.01
N GLY A 328 -21.69 2.12 -21.10
CA GLY A 328 -22.92 2.81 -20.68
C GLY A 328 -23.22 4.08 -21.48
N PRO A 329 -24.42 4.65 -21.33
CA PRO A 329 -24.92 5.74 -22.19
C PRO A 329 -24.06 7.02 -22.15
N PHE A 330 -23.42 7.31 -21.02
CA PHE A 330 -22.52 8.46 -20.86
C PHE A 330 -21.09 8.18 -21.35
N THR A 331 -20.64 6.92 -21.31
CA THR A 331 -19.28 6.48 -21.71
C THR A 331 -19.20 5.93 -23.14
N GLY A 332 -20.33 5.81 -23.85
CA GLY A 332 -20.40 5.38 -25.24
C GLY A 332 -20.17 3.87 -25.39
N GLN A 333 -19.02 3.47 -25.94
CA GLN A 333 -18.64 2.05 -26.06
C GLN A 333 -17.72 1.57 -24.92
N GLY A 334 -17.49 2.41 -23.90
CA GLY A 334 -16.88 2.02 -22.63
C GLY A 334 -15.47 1.44 -22.78
N HIS A 335 -15.23 0.30 -22.11
CA HIS A 335 -13.93 -0.35 -22.01
C HIS A 335 -13.54 -1.21 -23.23
N LYS A 336 -14.33 -1.22 -24.31
CA LYS A 336 -14.08 -2.06 -25.51
C LYS A 336 -12.73 -1.74 -26.17
N GLY A 337 -11.81 -2.69 -26.10
CA GLY A 337 -10.43 -2.58 -26.59
C GLY A 337 -9.38 -2.44 -25.49
N LEU A 338 -9.78 -2.24 -24.22
CA LEU A 338 -8.83 -2.20 -23.08
C LEU A 338 -8.10 -3.54 -22.85
N TYR A 339 -8.51 -4.63 -23.49
CA TYR A 339 -7.81 -5.91 -23.39
C TYR A 339 -6.56 -5.98 -24.26
N GLU A 340 -6.66 -5.70 -25.56
CA GLU A 340 -5.48 -5.71 -26.44
C GLU A 340 -4.44 -4.68 -25.95
N ILE A 341 -4.95 -3.54 -25.48
CA ILE A 341 -4.26 -2.50 -24.71
C ILE A 341 -3.50 -3.03 -23.48
N LEU A 342 -3.99 -4.09 -22.84
CA LEU A 342 -3.35 -4.78 -21.71
C LEU A 342 -2.57 -6.04 -22.12
N THR A 343 -2.82 -6.66 -23.28
CA THR A 343 -2.16 -7.92 -23.69
C THR A 343 -0.85 -7.72 -24.38
N THR A 344 -0.70 -6.64 -25.14
CA THR A 344 0.62 -6.23 -25.64
C THR A 344 1.36 -5.35 -24.63
N SER A 345 0.94 -5.38 -23.36
CA SER A 345 1.41 -4.51 -22.30
C SER A 345 2.00 -5.28 -21.13
N TRP A 346 3.23 -4.94 -20.76
CA TRP A 346 3.91 -5.56 -19.63
C TRP A 346 3.49 -4.94 -18.29
N HIS A 347 3.13 -5.82 -17.37
CA HIS A 347 2.89 -5.56 -15.94
C HIS A 347 1.78 -4.55 -15.58
N ALA A 348 0.53 -5.04 -15.59
CA ALA A 348 -0.49 -4.57 -14.67
C ALA A 348 -0.72 -5.62 -13.58
N GLN A 349 -0.10 -5.47 -12.40
CA GLN A 349 -0.30 -6.38 -11.26
C GLN A 349 -0.65 -5.62 -9.99
N LEU A 350 -1.83 -5.92 -9.45
CA LEU A 350 -2.36 -5.37 -8.22
C LEU A 350 -1.84 -6.16 -7.00
N SER A 351 -1.51 -5.46 -5.92
CA SER A 351 -1.67 -5.99 -4.57
C SER A 351 -2.05 -4.86 -3.62
N ILE A 352 -3.25 -4.97 -3.04
CA ILE A 352 -3.65 -4.22 -1.85
C ILE A 352 -3.20 -5.05 -0.64
N ASN A 353 -2.82 -4.41 0.47
CA ASN A 353 -3.05 -4.90 1.83
C ASN A 353 -2.70 -3.81 2.87
N LEU A 354 -3.34 -3.93 4.02
CA LEU A 354 -3.38 -2.96 5.12
C LEU A 354 -2.28 -3.25 6.15
N ALA A 355 -1.74 -2.23 6.84
CA ALA A 355 -0.70 -2.46 7.85
C ALA A 355 -0.73 -1.48 9.05
N MET A 356 -1.40 -1.88 10.14
CA MET A 356 -0.99 -1.48 11.50
C MET A 356 0.44 -1.97 11.80
N PRO A 357 1.15 -1.43 12.82
CA PRO A 357 2.50 -1.84 13.21
C PRO A 357 2.67 -3.38 13.24
N PRO A 358 3.28 -4.01 12.22
CA PRO A 358 3.05 -5.43 11.95
C PRO A 358 4.09 -6.35 12.59
N TYR A 359 5.11 -5.78 13.26
CA TYR A 359 6.24 -6.52 13.81
C TYR A 359 6.39 -6.26 15.32
N PRO A 360 6.79 -7.27 16.12
CA PRO A 360 7.06 -7.12 17.55
C PRO A 360 8.03 -5.97 17.87
N TYR A 361 7.74 -5.17 18.89
CA TYR A 361 8.53 -4.04 19.38
C TYR A 361 8.78 -2.92 18.36
N LEU A 362 8.04 -2.90 17.24
CA LEU A 362 8.13 -1.84 16.25
C LEU A 362 7.39 -0.56 16.69
N ALA A 363 6.31 -0.68 17.47
CA ALA A 363 5.47 0.46 17.83
C ALA A 363 6.15 1.43 18.82
N THR A 364 6.98 0.92 19.73
CA THR A 364 7.76 1.72 20.70
C THR A 364 9.16 2.09 20.22
N ASP A 365 9.56 1.62 19.03
CA ASP A 365 10.69 2.14 18.25
C ASP A 365 10.21 3.31 17.36
N TYR A 366 9.99 4.46 17.99
CA TYR A 366 9.52 5.68 17.33
C TYR A 366 10.46 6.13 16.18
N GLY A 367 11.76 5.79 16.27
CA GLY A 367 12.75 6.10 15.25
C GLY A 367 12.52 5.31 13.97
N THR A 368 12.32 4.00 14.09
CA THR A 368 11.94 3.14 12.95
C THR A 368 10.57 3.51 12.39
N GLN A 369 9.57 3.84 13.23
CA GLN A 369 8.25 4.30 12.75
C GLN A 369 8.37 5.55 11.86
N LEU A 370 9.06 6.59 12.35
CA LEU A 370 9.25 7.84 11.61
C LEU A 370 10.06 7.63 10.31
N SER A 371 11.09 6.78 10.35
CA SER A 371 11.87 6.39 9.17
C SER A 371 11.02 5.68 8.12
N LEU A 372 10.30 4.61 8.49
CA LEU A 372 9.54 3.80 7.54
C LEU A 372 8.41 4.60 6.88
N PHE A 373 7.66 5.40 7.66
CA PHE A 373 6.62 6.28 7.11
C PHE A 373 7.21 7.30 6.11
N THR A 374 8.27 8.00 6.52
CA THR A 374 8.93 9.02 5.68
C THR A 374 9.50 8.41 4.40
N HIS A 375 10.13 7.24 4.50
CA HIS A 375 10.75 6.53 3.37
C HIS A 375 9.73 6.14 2.29
N HIS A 376 8.61 5.51 2.69
CA HIS A 376 7.59 5.07 1.74
C HIS A 376 6.82 6.25 1.12
N MET A 377 6.56 7.32 1.89
CA MET A 377 5.97 8.55 1.34
C MET A 377 6.84 9.20 0.26
N TRP A 378 8.17 9.25 0.45
CA TRP A 378 9.08 9.73 -0.60
C TRP A 378 9.06 8.84 -1.84
N ILE A 379 9.12 7.51 -1.67
CA ILE A 379 9.09 6.55 -2.80
C ILE A 379 7.77 6.69 -3.59
N GLY A 380 6.63 6.71 -2.92
CA GLY A 380 5.33 6.90 -3.57
C GLY A 380 5.24 8.20 -4.36
N GLY A 381 5.71 9.31 -3.79
CA GLY A 381 5.79 10.60 -4.48
C GLY A 381 6.64 10.55 -5.75
N PHE A 382 7.84 9.97 -5.70
CA PHE A 382 8.70 9.79 -6.88
C PHE A 382 8.05 8.93 -7.98
N LEU A 383 7.42 7.82 -7.59
CA LEU A 383 6.74 6.91 -8.53
C LEU A 383 5.53 7.58 -9.21
N ILE A 384 4.71 8.34 -8.47
CA ILE A 384 3.57 9.10 -9.02
C ILE A 384 4.04 10.16 -10.02
N VAL A 385 5.16 10.86 -9.76
CA VAL A 385 5.74 11.81 -10.73
C VAL A 385 6.28 11.09 -11.96
N GLY A 386 6.95 9.94 -11.78
CA GLY A 386 7.42 9.09 -12.88
C GLY A 386 6.29 8.57 -13.77
N ALA A 387 5.15 8.21 -13.19
CA ALA A 387 3.95 7.78 -13.91
C ALA A 387 3.48 8.82 -14.94
N ALA A 388 3.34 10.07 -14.49
CA ALA A 388 2.95 11.18 -15.36
C ALA A 388 4.04 11.54 -16.39
N ALA A 389 5.32 11.39 -16.05
CA ALA A 389 6.42 11.55 -17.00
C ALA A 389 6.29 10.55 -18.15
N HIS A 390 6.11 9.26 -17.85
CA HIS A 390 5.99 8.21 -18.86
C HIS A 390 4.69 8.32 -19.68
N ALA A 391 3.56 8.68 -19.06
CA ALA A 391 2.34 9.03 -19.77
C ALA A 391 2.54 10.21 -20.76
N ALA A 392 3.36 11.20 -20.41
CA ALA A 392 3.70 12.30 -21.32
C ALA A 392 4.68 11.88 -22.43
N ILE A 393 5.61 10.95 -22.19
CA ILE A 393 6.49 10.42 -23.25
C ILE A 393 5.66 9.66 -24.30
N PHE A 394 4.73 8.80 -23.87
CA PHE A 394 3.73 8.16 -24.75
C PHE A 394 3.01 9.18 -25.62
N MET A 395 2.47 10.23 -24.98
CA MET A 395 1.76 11.28 -25.70
C MET A 395 2.62 11.98 -26.76
N VAL A 396 3.95 12.00 -26.64
CA VAL A 396 4.85 12.53 -27.67
C VAL A 396 5.17 11.48 -28.74
N ARG A 397 5.81 10.37 -28.33
CA ARG A 397 6.46 9.41 -29.23
C ARG A 397 5.46 8.52 -29.97
N ASP A 398 4.51 7.95 -29.24
CA ASP A 398 3.80 6.76 -29.70
C ASP A 398 2.32 7.05 -30.02
N TYR A 399 1.74 8.10 -29.42
CA TYR A 399 0.37 8.52 -29.73
C TYR A 399 0.25 9.00 -31.20
N ASP A 400 -0.63 8.35 -31.95
CA ASP A 400 -1.03 8.73 -33.30
C ASP A 400 -2.51 9.18 -33.34
N PRO A 401 -2.81 10.43 -33.76
CA PRO A 401 -4.19 10.89 -33.93
C PRO A 401 -4.92 10.28 -35.13
N THR A 402 -4.23 9.68 -36.11
CA THR A 402 -4.90 9.14 -37.33
C THR A 402 -5.63 7.82 -37.04
N THR A 403 -5.09 7.02 -36.11
CA THR A 403 -5.71 5.80 -35.57
C THR A 403 -6.61 6.04 -34.35
N ARG A 404 -6.59 7.24 -33.73
CA ARG A 404 -7.28 7.55 -32.44
C ARG A 404 -8.39 8.61 -32.54
N TYR A 405 -9.04 8.74 -33.70
CA TYR A 405 -10.07 9.78 -33.89
C TYR A 405 -11.38 9.49 -33.13
N ASN A 406 -11.67 10.30 -32.12
CA ASN A 406 -12.91 10.30 -31.32
C ASN A 406 -13.13 9.11 -30.37
N ASP A 407 -12.05 8.55 -29.82
CA ASP A 407 -12.08 7.67 -28.64
C ASP A 407 -12.15 8.45 -27.30
N LEU A 408 -11.98 7.77 -26.16
CA LEU A 408 -11.97 8.39 -24.82
C LEU A 408 -10.77 9.32 -24.59
N LEU A 409 -9.58 8.98 -25.11
CA LEU A 409 -8.36 9.74 -24.93
C LEU A 409 -8.37 11.02 -25.79
N ASP A 410 -8.75 10.90 -27.07
CA ASP A 410 -8.99 12.05 -27.95
C ASP A 410 -10.15 12.94 -27.45
N ARG A 411 -11.19 12.35 -26.84
CA ARG A 411 -12.22 13.13 -26.12
C ARG A 411 -11.59 13.98 -25.02
N VAL A 412 -10.81 13.39 -24.11
CA VAL A 412 -10.09 14.10 -23.03
C VAL A 412 -9.19 15.20 -23.60
N LEU A 413 -8.42 14.91 -24.66
CA LEU A 413 -7.57 15.90 -25.33
C LEU A 413 -8.37 17.06 -25.95
N ARG A 414 -9.58 16.83 -26.44
CA ARG A 414 -10.46 17.89 -26.98
C ARG A 414 -11.11 18.80 -25.92
N HIS A 415 -11.20 18.37 -24.66
CA HIS A 415 -11.67 19.22 -23.55
C HIS A 415 -10.62 19.50 -22.47
N ARG A 416 -9.33 19.29 -22.77
CA ARG A 416 -8.18 19.58 -21.88
C ARG A 416 -8.17 20.99 -21.30
N ASP A 417 -8.60 21.99 -22.07
CA ASP A 417 -8.69 23.38 -21.63
C ASP A 417 -9.74 23.55 -20.49
N ALA A 418 -10.80 22.74 -20.49
CA ALA A 418 -11.80 22.73 -19.42
C ALA A 418 -11.26 22.01 -18.18
N ILE A 419 -10.64 20.83 -18.35
CA ILE A 419 -10.04 20.05 -17.24
C ILE A 419 -9.03 20.90 -16.47
N ILE A 420 -8.07 21.51 -17.18
CA ILE A 420 -7.00 22.30 -16.56
C ILE A 420 -7.52 23.63 -15.99
N SER A 421 -8.54 24.26 -16.57
CA SER A 421 -9.10 25.49 -15.99
C SER A 421 -9.90 25.25 -14.71
N HIS A 422 -10.66 24.16 -14.62
CA HIS A 422 -11.37 23.78 -13.39
C HIS A 422 -10.38 23.36 -12.29
N LEU A 423 -9.39 22.53 -12.62
CA LEU A 423 -8.37 22.12 -11.65
C LEU A 423 -7.52 23.31 -11.15
N ASN A 424 -7.20 24.27 -12.03
CA ASN A 424 -6.57 25.53 -11.63
C ASN A 424 -7.45 26.35 -10.68
N TRP A 425 -8.76 26.44 -10.92
CA TRP A 425 -9.70 27.08 -9.98
C TRP A 425 -9.73 26.35 -8.61
N VAL A 426 -9.76 25.02 -8.59
CA VAL A 426 -9.68 24.23 -7.35
C VAL A 426 -8.37 24.51 -6.59
N CYS A 427 -7.23 24.56 -7.28
CA CYS A 427 -5.95 24.90 -6.68
C CYS A 427 -5.96 26.30 -6.04
N ILE A 428 -6.50 27.30 -6.74
CA ILE A 428 -6.61 28.68 -6.23
C ILE A 428 -7.56 28.73 -5.02
N PHE A 429 -8.72 28.07 -5.11
CA PHE A 429 -9.69 27.97 -4.02
C PHE A 429 -9.07 27.33 -2.77
N LEU A 430 -8.46 26.15 -2.91
CA LEU A 430 -7.83 25.44 -1.80
C LEU A 430 -6.67 26.26 -1.20
N GLY A 431 -5.85 26.92 -2.03
CA GLY A 431 -4.75 27.77 -1.54
C GLY A 431 -5.24 28.92 -0.66
N PHE A 432 -6.26 29.66 -1.09
CA PHE A 432 -6.84 30.73 -0.27
C PHE A 432 -7.53 30.22 1.00
N HIS A 433 -8.27 29.10 0.92
CA HIS A 433 -9.08 28.58 2.04
C HIS A 433 -8.35 27.55 2.92
N SER A 434 -7.01 27.43 2.78
CA SER A 434 -6.15 26.69 3.71
C SER A 434 -4.98 27.56 4.18
N PHE A 435 -4.05 27.90 3.29
CA PHE A 435 -2.88 28.72 3.62
C PHE A 435 -3.25 30.17 3.97
N GLY A 436 -4.37 30.70 3.43
CA GLY A 436 -4.91 31.99 3.87
C GLY A 436 -5.42 31.98 5.32
N LEU A 437 -5.93 30.84 5.82
CA LEU A 437 -6.38 30.71 7.22
C LEU A 437 -5.18 30.71 8.19
N TYR A 438 -4.06 30.11 7.78
CA TYR A 438 -2.79 30.21 8.48
C TYR A 438 -2.32 31.66 8.62
N ILE A 439 -2.26 32.42 7.51
CA ILE A 439 -1.88 33.84 7.53
C ILE A 439 -2.85 34.68 8.38
N HIS A 440 -4.15 34.40 8.33
CA HIS A 440 -5.15 35.03 9.21
C HIS A 440 -4.82 34.77 10.69
N ASN A 441 -4.53 33.51 11.05
CA ASN A 441 -4.19 33.13 12.43
C ASN A 441 -2.89 33.78 12.92
N ASP A 442 -1.82 33.79 12.12
CA ASP A 442 -0.58 34.52 12.45
C ASP A 442 -0.87 36.02 12.67
N THR A 443 -1.71 36.61 11.81
CA THR A 443 -2.07 38.04 11.89
C THR A 443 -2.91 38.34 13.14
N MET A 444 -3.94 37.54 13.44
CA MET A 444 -4.76 37.73 14.65
C MET A 444 -3.97 37.47 15.92
N SER A 445 -3.08 36.47 15.94
CA SER A 445 -2.16 36.24 17.05
C SER A 445 -1.22 37.43 17.27
N ALA A 446 -0.61 37.96 16.20
CA ALA A 446 0.30 39.11 16.27
C ALA A 446 -0.40 40.42 16.68
N LEU A 447 -1.69 40.57 16.35
CA LEU A 447 -2.55 41.68 16.80
C LEU A 447 -3.08 41.51 18.24
N GLY A 448 -2.71 40.43 18.95
CA GLY A 448 -3.20 40.17 20.31
C GLY A 448 -4.69 39.79 20.36
N ARG A 449 -5.22 39.17 19.31
CA ARG A 449 -6.63 38.80 19.14
C ARG A 449 -6.86 37.29 19.05
N PRO A 450 -6.50 36.49 20.08
CA PRO A 450 -6.66 35.03 20.03
C PRO A 450 -8.11 34.57 19.85
N GLN A 451 -9.09 35.34 20.33
CA GLN A 451 -10.52 35.07 20.15
C GLN A 451 -11.02 35.17 18.70
N ASP A 452 -10.23 35.76 17.79
CA ASP A 452 -10.55 35.90 16.37
C ASP A 452 -9.81 34.87 15.49
N MET A 453 -9.06 33.94 16.11
CA MET A 453 -8.33 32.87 15.41
C MET A 453 -9.23 31.66 15.12
N PHE A 454 -8.91 30.93 14.05
CA PHE A 454 -9.42 29.60 13.81
C PHE A 454 -8.67 28.59 14.69
N SER A 455 -9.28 28.18 15.79
CA SER A 455 -8.73 27.25 16.78
C SER A 455 -9.84 26.51 17.53
N ASP A 456 -9.49 25.41 18.21
CA ASP A 456 -10.43 24.67 19.07
C ASP A 456 -10.92 25.48 20.29
N THR A 457 -10.25 26.59 20.62
CA THR A 457 -10.56 27.49 21.74
C THR A 457 -11.30 28.78 21.33
N ALA A 458 -11.44 29.04 20.03
CA ALA A 458 -12.09 30.22 19.47
C ALA A 458 -13.02 29.85 18.30
N ILE A 459 -12.67 30.19 17.06
CA ILE A 459 -13.50 29.88 15.88
C ILE A 459 -13.17 28.46 15.39
N GLN A 460 -13.88 27.46 15.91
CA GLN A 460 -13.61 26.06 15.60
C GLN A 460 -13.92 25.68 14.14
N LEU A 461 -13.05 24.89 13.51
CA LEU A 461 -13.29 24.23 12.22
C LEU A 461 -13.08 22.72 12.38
N GLN A 462 -14.03 22.05 13.05
CA GLN A 462 -13.89 20.64 13.40
C GLN A 462 -13.94 19.72 12.17
N PRO A 463 -13.06 18.71 12.05
CA PRO A 463 -13.08 17.70 10.99
C PRO A 463 -14.17 16.63 11.27
N VAL A 464 -15.43 17.06 11.36
CA VAL A 464 -16.57 16.25 11.85
C VAL A 464 -16.79 14.95 11.07
N PHE A 465 -16.51 14.92 9.77
CA PHE A 465 -16.58 13.70 8.97
C PHE A 465 -15.50 12.69 9.37
N SER A 466 -14.28 13.14 9.61
CA SER A 466 -13.18 12.29 10.10
C SER A 466 -13.49 11.78 11.50
N GLN A 467 -13.89 12.67 12.42
CA GLN A 467 -14.31 12.31 13.79
C GLN A 467 -15.46 11.28 13.79
N TRP A 468 -16.43 11.42 12.88
CA TRP A 468 -17.51 10.44 12.69
C TRP A 468 -16.98 9.07 12.23
N ILE A 469 -16.02 9.03 11.30
CA ILE A 469 -15.32 7.78 10.93
C ILE A 469 -14.52 7.20 12.10
N GLN A 470 -13.84 8.00 12.91
CA GLN A 470 -13.14 7.51 14.12
C GLN A 470 -14.13 6.82 15.07
N ASN A 471 -15.24 7.50 15.42
CA ASN A 471 -16.28 6.93 16.27
C ASN A 471 -16.90 5.67 15.65
N THR A 472 -17.06 5.62 14.33
CA THR A 472 -17.57 4.46 13.58
C THR A 472 -16.64 3.26 13.70
N HIS A 473 -15.31 3.44 13.62
CA HIS A 473 -14.33 2.37 13.79
C HIS A 473 -14.06 2.00 15.27
N ALA A 474 -14.18 2.97 16.19
CA ALA A 474 -14.04 2.75 17.63
C ALA A 474 -15.20 1.93 18.22
N LEU A 475 -16.43 2.20 17.77
CA LEU A 475 -17.64 1.47 18.17
C LEU A 475 -17.85 0.19 17.36
N ALA A 476 -16.93 -0.18 16.47
CA ALA A 476 -17.06 -1.38 15.66
C ALA A 476 -17.13 -2.67 16.51
N PRO A 477 -16.18 -2.99 17.42
CA PRO A 477 -16.13 -4.28 18.10
C PRO A 477 -17.43 -4.66 18.81
N GLY A 478 -17.97 -5.85 18.50
CA GLY A 478 -19.15 -6.40 19.15
C GLY A 478 -20.50 -5.74 18.82
N ALA A 479 -20.54 -4.51 18.28
CA ALA A 479 -21.75 -3.88 17.77
C ALA A 479 -21.82 -3.99 16.24
N THR A 480 -20.83 -3.40 15.57
CA THR A 480 -20.66 -3.48 14.12
C THR A 480 -19.32 -4.14 13.77
N ALA A 481 -18.98 -5.27 14.39
CA ALA A 481 -17.85 -6.13 14.04
C ALA A 481 -17.89 -7.46 14.81
N PRO A 482 -18.81 -8.38 14.48
CA PRO A 482 -18.95 -9.62 15.23
C PRO A 482 -17.71 -10.52 15.15
N GLY A 483 -16.95 -10.51 14.06
CA GLY A 483 -15.73 -11.34 13.95
C GLY A 483 -14.64 -10.99 14.98
N ALA A 484 -14.48 -9.70 15.31
CA ALA A 484 -13.31 -9.16 15.99
C ALA A 484 -13.45 -9.09 17.52
N THR A 485 -12.32 -8.96 18.24
CA THR A 485 -12.30 -8.71 19.69
C THR A 485 -11.95 -7.27 20.07
N THR A 486 -11.24 -6.56 19.18
CA THR A 486 -10.85 -5.15 19.34
C THR A 486 -11.03 -4.41 18.00
N SER A 487 -10.86 -3.07 18.00
CA SER A 487 -11.04 -2.23 16.81
C SER A 487 -9.91 -2.43 15.79
N THR A 488 -10.15 -2.03 14.54
CA THR A 488 -9.15 -2.09 13.45
C THR A 488 -7.89 -1.27 13.75
N SER A 489 -7.94 -0.34 14.68
CA SER A 489 -6.78 0.30 15.30
C SER A 489 -7.17 1.02 16.59
N LEU A 490 -6.25 1.05 17.55
CA LEU A 490 -6.39 1.83 18.79
C LEU A 490 -6.39 3.35 18.52
N THR A 491 -5.95 3.80 17.34
CA THR A 491 -5.98 5.22 16.92
C THR A 491 -7.38 5.84 16.85
N TRP A 492 -8.44 5.04 16.96
CA TRP A 492 -9.83 5.48 16.83
C TRP A 492 -10.52 5.84 18.14
N GLY A 493 -10.03 5.35 19.28
CA GLY A 493 -10.82 5.32 20.52
C GLY A 493 -11.42 3.95 20.79
N GLY A 494 -12.09 3.81 21.95
CA GLY A 494 -12.84 2.61 22.33
C GLY A 494 -12.03 1.42 22.87
N GLY A 495 -10.69 1.48 22.79
CA GLY A 495 -9.78 0.49 23.39
C GLY A 495 -8.80 1.13 24.37
N ASP A 496 -8.27 0.32 25.28
CA ASP A 496 -7.30 0.76 26.29
C ASP A 496 -5.92 1.11 25.69
N LEU A 497 -5.18 1.93 26.44
CA LEU A 497 -3.81 2.34 26.13
C LEU A 497 -2.85 1.14 26.13
N VAL A 498 -2.26 0.81 24.98
CA VAL A 498 -1.20 -0.20 24.91
C VAL A 498 0.16 0.46 25.07
N ALA A 499 0.88 0.05 26.11
CA ALA A 499 2.23 0.51 26.42
C ALA A 499 3.17 -0.70 26.63
N VAL A 500 4.43 -0.57 26.22
CA VAL A 500 5.46 -1.62 26.29
C VAL A 500 6.77 -0.96 26.74
N GLY A 501 7.41 -1.50 27.79
CA GLY A 501 8.66 -0.95 28.34
C GLY A 501 8.56 0.52 28.76
N GLY A 502 7.45 0.92 29.40
CA GLY A 502 7.20 2.31 29.85
C GLY A 502 6.92 3.32 28.73
N LYS A 503 6.94 2.90 27.45
CA LYS A 503 6.64 3.72 26.27
C LYS A 503 5.26 3.38 25.74
N VAL A 504 4.55 4.35 25.18
CA VAL A 504 3.26 4.09 24.55
C VAL A 504 3.45 3.49 23.15
N ALA A 505 2.84 2.33 22.89
CA ALA A 505 2.85 1.71 21.57
C ALA A 505 1.82 2.36 20.65
N LEU A 506 0.57 2.52 21.13
CA LEU A 506 -0.51 3.15 20.37
C LEU A 506 -1.64 3.64 21.30
N LEU A 507 -2.29 4.73 20.92
CA LEU A 507 -3.45 5.32 21.60
C LEU A 507 -4.36 6.04 20.59
N PRO A 508 -5.57 6.49 20.99
CA PRO A 508 -6.45 7.27 20.13
C PRO A 508 -5.81 8.59 19.68
N ILE A 509 -5.90 8.90 18.39
CA ILE A 509 -5.35 10.15 17.82
C ILE A 509 -6.50 11.15 17.67
N PRO A 510 -6.62 12.17 18.54
CA PRO A 510 -7.69 13.16 18.43
C PRO A 510 -7.49 14.05 17.20
N LEU A 511 -8.57 14.36 16.48
CA LEU A 511 -8.55 15.26 15.32
C LEU A 511 -9.33 16.54 15.63
N GLY A 512 -8.65 17.69 15.65
CA GLY A 512 -9.23 19.01 15.94
C GLY A 512 -9.11 20.01 14.77
N THR A 513 -9.28 21.29 15.08
CA THR A 513 -9.17 22.40 14.11
C THR A 513 -7.78 22.46 13.47
N ALA A 514 -6.74 22.14 14.23
CA ALA A 514 -5.37 21.98 13.72
C ALA A 514 -5.27 20.93 12.59
N ASP A 515 -5.84 19.74 12.83
CA ASP A 515 -5.86 18.64 11.87
C ASP A 515 -6.68 19.00 10.62
N PHE A 516 -7.81 19.71 10.78
CA PHE A 516 -8.60 20.20 9.65
C PHE A 516 -7.79 21.11 8.73
N LEU A 517 -7.05 22.09 9.27
CA LEU A 517 -6.26 23.04 8.48
C LEU A 517 -5.17 22.33 7.67
N VAL A 518 -4.38 21.45 8.30
CA VAL A 518 -3.24 20.80 7.62
C VAL A 518 -3.69 19.77 6.57
N HIS A 519 -4.83 19.08 6.77
CA HIS A 519 -5.40 18.21 5.74
C HIS A 519 -5.83 18.98 4.47
N HIS A 520 -6.27 20.23 4.60
CA HIS A 520 -6.55 21.08 3.43
C HIS A 520 -5.27 21.58 2.74
N ILE A 521 -4.15 21.72 3.46
CA ILE A 521 -2.82 21.95 2.84
C ILE A 521 -2.34 20.72 2.06
N HIS A 522 -2.55 19.50 2.57
CA HIS A 522 -2.30 18.26 1.82
C HIS A 522 -3.14 18.22 0.54
N ALA A 523 -4.45 18.49 0.63
CA ALA A 523 -5.34 18.55 -0.52
C ALA A 523 -4.85 19.59 -1.55
N PHE A 524 -4.52 20.82 -1.11
CA PHE A 524 -3.98 21.89 -1.97
C PHE A 524 -2.72 21.44 -2.72
N THR A 525 -1.70 20.99 -2.00
CA THR A 525 -0.39 20.63 -2.57
C THR A 525 -0.46 19.42 -3.52
N ILE A 526 -1.30 18.42 -3.21
CA ILE A 526 -1.59 17.29 -4.12
C ILE A 526 -2.28 17.81 -5.39
N HIS A 527 -3.33 18.64 -5.28
CA HIS A 527 -4.04 19.14 -6.47
C HIS A 527 -3.14 19.99 -7.38
N VAL A 528 -2.23 20.81 -6.83
CA VAL A 528 -1.25 21.56 -7.65
C VAL A 528 -0.24 20.63 -8.32
N THR A 529 0.20 19.57 -7.63
CA THR A 529 1.07 18.54 -8.24
C THR A 529 0.37 17.88 -9.43
N VAL A 530 -0.89 17.46 -9.26
CA VAL A 530 -1.72 16.90 -10.35
C VAL A 530 -1.94 17.91 -11.47
N LEU A 531 -2.20 19.19 -11.16
CA LEU A 531 -2.39 20.25 -12.15
C LEU A 531 -1.18 20.38 -13.08
N ILE A 532 0.03 20.41 -12.52
CA ILE A 532 1.28 20.55 -13.28
C ILE A 532 1.52 19.31 -14.14
N LEU A 533 1.41 18.12 -13.55
CA LEU A 533 1.68 16.85 -14.23
C LEU A 533 0.66 16.58 -15.35
N LEU A 534 -0.64 16.70 -15.06
CA LEU A 534 -1.71 16.47 -16.04
C LEU A 534 -1.67 17.50 -17.18
N LYS A 535 -1.35 18.77 -16.90
CA LYS A 535 -1.08 19.78 -17.94
C LYS A 535 0.13 19.40 -18.79
N GLY A 536 1.17 18.81 -18.20
CA GLY A 536 2.32 18.25 -18.92
C GLY A 536 1.90 17.19 -19.94
N VAL A 537 1.10 16.20 -19.53
CA VAL A 537 0.57 15.14 -20.41
C VAL A 537 -0.33 15.72 -21.50
N LEU A 538 -1.38 16.46 -21.12
CA LEU A 538 -2.44 16.91 -22.06
C LEU A 538 -1.95 17.97 -23.07
N PHE A 539 -0.86 18.67 -22.79
CA PHE A 539 -0.26 19.68 -23.69
C PHE A 539 1.11 19.27 -24.22
N ALA A 540 1.48 17.98 -24.14
CA ALA A 540 2.72 17.45 -24.69
C ALA A 540 2.80 17.58 -26.23
N ARG A 541 1.71 17.24 -26.94
CA ARG A 541 1.69 17.27 -28.43
C ARG A 541 1.54 18.65 -29.04
N SER A 542 0.69 19.48 -28.45
CA SER A 542 0.27 20.76 -29.02
C SER A 542 -0.29 21.68 -27.94
N SER A 543 -0.29 22.98 -28.23
CA SER A 543 -0.85 24.03 -27.38
C SER A 543 -1.26 25.23 -28.24
N ARG A 544 -2.03 26.17 -27.68
CA ARG A 544 -2.39 27.41 -28.40
C ARG A 544 -1.19 28.30 -28.75
N LEU A 545 -0.06 28.14 -28.04
CA LEU A 545 1.18 28.91 -28.23
C LEU A 545 2.17 28.23 -29.20
N ILE A 546 2.29 26.91 -29.10
CA ILE A 546 3.13 26.04 -29.95
C ILE A 546 2.24 24.89 -30.45
N PRO A 547 1.73 24.96 -31.69
CA PRO A 547 0.82 23.95 -32.24
C PRO A 547 1.51 22.61 -32.54
N ASP A 548 2.79 22.65 -32.91
CA ASP A 548 3.60 21.57 -33.49
C ASP A 548 4.56 20.92 -32.47
N LYS A 549 4.31 21.12 -31.18
CA LYS A 549 5.22 20.77 -30.08
C LYS A 549 5.71 19.32 -30.09
N ALA A 550 4.91 18.36 -30.56
CA ALA A 550 5.31 16.97 -30.72
C ALA A 550 6.61 16.80 -31.53
N ASN A 551 6.84 17.64 -32.54
CA ASN A 551 8.05 17.62 -33.39
C ASN A 551 9.33 18.03 -32.63
N LEU A 552 9.19 18.77 -31.52
CA LEU A 552 10.29 19.16 -30.63
C LEU A 552 10.66 18.04 -29.63
N GLY A 553 9.86 16.96 -29.59
CA GLY A 553 10.05 15.82 -28.70
C GLY A 553 9.62 16.09 -27.25
N PHE A 554 9.97 15.16 -26.36
CA PHE A 554 9.60 15.21 -24.94
C PHE A 554 10.52 16.12 -24.11
N ARG A 555 11.83 16.09 -24.42
CA ARG A 555 12.93 16.61 -23.60
C ARG A 555 13.68 17.73 -24.34
N PHE A 556 13.11 18.93 -24.37
CA PHE A 556 13.68 20.12 -25.03
C PHE A 556 13.48 21.39 -24.16
N PRO A 557 14.30 22.45 -24.28
CA PRO A 557 14.33 23.52 -23.27
C PRO A 557 13.32 24.67 -23.49
N CYS A 558 13.03 25.00 -24.76
CA CYS A 558 12.13 26.05 -25.24
C CYS A 558 12.00 25.99 -26.78
N ASP A 559 11.07 26.76 -27.35
CA ASP A 559 10.97 27.12 -28.77
C ASP A 559 11.41 28.60 -28.97
N GLY A 560 12.60 28.93 -28.45
CA GLY A 560 13.20 30.26 -28.52
C GLY A 560 12.52 31.39 -27.71
N PRO A 561 13.04 32.63 -27.82
CA PRO A 561 12.51 33.80 -27.12
C PRO A 561 11.27 34.43 -27.78
N GLY A 562 10.82 33.90 -28.92
CA GLY A 562 9.65 34.41 -29.65
C GLY A 562 8.34 34.26 -28.88
N ARG A 563 7.28 34.91 -29.38
CA ARG A 563 5.91 34.86 -28.82
C ARG A 563 5.81 35.28 -27.34
N GLY A 564 6.74 36.09 -26.84
CA GLY A 564 6.84 36.52 -25.43
C GLY A 564 7.75 35.65 -24.56
N GLY A 565 8.38 34.62 -25.13
CA GLY A 565 9.25 33.66 -24.43
C GLY A 565 8.55 32.32 -24.22
N THR A 566 9.22 31.23 -24.62
CA THR A 566 8.67 29.86 -24.58
C THR A 566 9.44 28.93 -23.65
N CYS A 567 9.98 29.46 -22.55
CA CYS A 567 10.66 28.66 -21.53
C CYS A 567 9.72 27.63 -20.90
N GLN A 568 10.24 26.44 -20.59
CA GLN A 568 9.55 25.38 -19.83
C GLN A 568 8.24 24.88 -20.43
N VAL A 569 8.09 24.99 -21.76
CA VAL A 569 6.93 24.50 -22.51
C VAL A 569 6.94 22.99 -22.77
N SER A 570 8.06 22.30 -22.61
CA SER A 570 8.16 20.84 -22.84
C SER A 570 7.43 20.05 -21.76
N ALA A 571 7.06 18.80 -22.05
CA ALA A 571 6.46 17.95 -21.03
C ALA A 571 7.48 17.50 -19.97
N TRP A 572 8.75 17.31 -20.34
CA TRP A 572 9.84 17.09 -19.38
C TRP A 572 9.95 18.25 -18.37
N ASP A 573 9.75 19.50 -18.81
CA ASP A 573 9.75 20.66 -17.89
C ASP A 573 8.56 20.67 -16.92
N HIS A 574 7.43 20.05 -17.28
CA HIS A 574 6.32 19.87 -16.36
C HIS A 574 6.62 18.78 -15.32
N VAL A 575 7.40 17.74 -15.67
CA VAL A 575 7.94 16.77 -14.69
C VAL A 575 8.93 17.45 -13.75
N PHE A 576 9.84 18.27 -14.29
CA PHE A 576 10.76 19.10 -13.49
C PHE A 576 10.00 19.98 -12.48
N LEU A 577 8.95 20.70 -12.90
CA LEU A 577 8.12 21.50 -11.99
C LEU A 577 7.31 20.64 -11.00
N GLY A 578 6.80 19.48 -11.44
CA GLY A 578 6.04 18.54 -10.62
C GLY A 578 6.87 17.94 -9.48
N LEU A 579 8.18 17.74 -9.67
CA LEU A 579 9.08 17.29 -8.62
C LEU A 579 9.18 18.27 -7.43
N PHE A 580 9.21 19.59 -7.66
CA PHE A 580 9.21 20.57 -6.56
C PHE A 580 7.88 20.58 -5.79
N TRP A 581 6.75 20.36 -6.46
CA TRP A 581 5.44 20.32 -5.83
C TRP A 581 5.16 19.00 -5.11
N MET A 582 5.64 17.87 -5.65
CA MET A 582 5.71 16.60 -4.92
C MET A 582 6.56 16.73 -3.66
N TYR A 583 7.75 17.35 -3.77
CA TYR A 583 8.60 17.65 -2.62
C TYR A 583 7.86 18.48 -1.56
N ASN A 584 7.20 19.58 -1.96
CA ASN A 584 6.42 20.40 -1.05
C ASN A 584 5.28 19.62 -0.37
N ALA A 585 4.53 18.81 -1.14
CA ALA A 585 3.43 18.00 -0.63
C ALA A 585 3.91 16.96 0.40
N ILE A 586 4.92 16.16 0.05
CA ILE A 586 5.45 15.12 0.93
C ILE A 586 6.12 15.73 2.17
N SER A 587 6.87 16.83 2.03
CA SER A 587 7.47 17.53 3.17
C SER A 587 6.44 17.98 4.20
N VAL A 588 5.29 18.53 3.79
CA VAL A 588 4.22 18.90 4.75
C VAL A 588 3.60 17.65 5.39
N VAL A 589 3.33 16.58 4.62
CA VAL A 589 2.76 15.33 5.15
C VAL A 589 3.66 14.70 6.22
N ILE A 590 4.97 14.66 6.01
CA ILE A 590 5.91 14.07 6.97
C ILE A 590 6.19 15.00 8.17
N PHE A 591 6.15 16.33 7.99
CA PHE A 591 6.20 17.27 9.12
C PHE A 591 4.95 17.18 9.98
N HIS A 592 3.77 17.05 9.37
CA HIS A 592 2.50 16.79 10.07
C HIS A 592 2.58 15.51 10.90
N PHE A 593 2.96 14.38 10.29
CA PHE A 593 3.13 13.12 11.01
C PHE A 593 4.14 13.25 12.15
N SER A 594 5.33 13.79 11.89
CA SER A 594 6.39 13.94 12.89
C SER A 594 5.98 14.80 14.09
N TRP A 595 5.25 15.91 13.88
CA TRP A 595 4.77 16.74 14.99
C TRP A 595 3.58 16.12 15.70
N LYS A 596 2.55 15.66 14.97
CA LYS A 596 1.34 15.07 15.54
C LYS A 596 1.68 13.89 16.44
N MET A 597 2.55 12.99 15.97
CA MET A 597 2.96 11.82 16.73
C MET A 597 3.77 12.18 17.98
N GLN A 598 4.66 13.19 17.95
CA GLN A 598 5.40 13.62 19.16
C GLN A 598 4.55 14.43 20.15
N SER A 599 3.52 15.12 19.68
CA SER A 599 2.69 16.00 20.52
C SER A 599 1.55 15.28 21.20
N ASP A 600 0.81 14.48 20.43
CA ASP A 600 -0.51 13.99 20.81
C ASP A 600 -0.53 12.44 20.92
N VAL A 601 0.61 11.78 20.67
CA VAL A 601 0.70 10.30 20.64
C VAL A 601 1.87 9.78 21.49
N TRP A 602 3.07 9.71 20.94
CA TRP A 602 4.27 9.14 21.57
C TRP A 602 4.65 9.85 22.87
N GLY A 603 5.08 9.05 23.85
CA GLY A 603 5.45 9.52 25.19
C GLY A 603 5.84 8.38 26.13
N SER A 604 6.02 8.72 27.41
CA SER A 604 6.15 7.77 28.51
C SER A 604 4.82 7.61 29.25
N ILE A 605 4.53 6.41 29.75
CA ILE A 605 3.49 6.18 30.76
C ILE A 605 4.14 6.13 32.15
N SER A 606 3.48 6.67 33.18
CA SER A 606 3.87 6.48 34.59
C SER A 606 3.19 5.27 35.22
N ASP A 607 3.67 4.83 36.38
CA ASP A 607 3.05 3.74 37.18
C ASP A 607 1.61 4.06 37.61
N GLN A 608 1.20 5.33 37.54
CA GLN A 608 -0.16 5.81 37.79
C GLN A 608 -1.03 5.86 36.51
N GLY A 609 -0.54 5.33 35.38
CA GLY A 609 -1.23 5.32 34.09
C GLY A 609 -1.22 6.66 33.34
N VAL A 610 -0.48 7.67 33.82
CA VAL A 610 -0.49 9.02 33.22
C VAL A 610 0.51 9.09 32.06
N VAL A 611 0.02 9.43 30.87
CA VAL A 611 0.86 9.65 29.68
C VAL A 611 1.49 11.03 29.71
N THR A 612 2.80 11.11 29.45
CA THR A 612 3.54 12.35 29.20
C THR A 612 4.08 12.32 27.77
N HIS A 613 3.44 13.07 26.86
CA HIS A 613 3.85 13.14 25.46
C HIS A 613 5.15 13.93 25.25
N ILE A 614 5.90 13.59 24.20
CA ILE A 614 7.23 14.13 23.91
C ILE A 614 7.26 15.68 23.82
N THR A 615 6.26 16.31 23.20
CA THR A 615 6.11 17.78 23.15
C THR A 615 4.87 18.30 23.89
N GLY A 616 4.28 17.48 24.76
CA GLY A 616 3.26 17.90 25.74
C GLY A 616 1.97 18.49 25.16
N GLY A 617 1.44 17.95 24.05
CA GLY A 617 0.16 18.39 23.47
C GLY A 617 0.21 19.77 22.79
N ASN A 618 1.39 20.28 22.42
CA ASN A 618 1.53 21.62 21.85
C ASN A 618 0.96 21.79 20.42
N PHE A 619 0.69 20.71 19.69
CA PHE A 619 0.19 20.73 18.31
C PHE A 619 -1.11 21.53 18.17
N ALA A 620 -2.11 21.30 19.02
CA ALA A 620 -3.45 21.87 18.86
C ALA A 620 -3.53 23.41 18.92
N GLN A 621 -2.59 24.07 19.59
CA GLN A 621 -2.55 25.55 19.71
C GLN A 621 -1.43 26.19 18.88
N SER A 622 -0.35 25.46 18.55
CA SER A 622 0.76 26.01 17.76
C SER A 622 0.64 25.74 16.26
N SER A 623 0.21 24.53 15.85
CA SER A 623 0.18 24.10 14.43
C SER A 623 -0.93 24.75 13.59
N ILE A 624 -1.68 25.69 14.17
CA ILE A 624 -2.66 26.57 13.52
C ILE A 624 -2.02 27.90 13.02
N THR A 625 -0.71 28.12 13.23
CA THR A 625 0.05 29.31 12.79
C THR A 625 1.38 28.91 12.15
N ILE A 626 1.82 29.62 11.10
CA ILE A 626 3.13 29.41 10.47
C ILE A 626 4.25 29.69 11.48
N ASN A 627 4.09 30.70 12.34
CA ASN A 627 5.01 30.99 13.43
C ASN A 627 5.14 29.80 14.41
N GLY A 628 4.05 29.07 14.69
CA GLY A 628 4.09 27.86 15.51
C GLY A 628 4.86 26.71 14.84
N TRP A 629 4.64 26.45 13.54
CA TRP A 629 5.45 25.49 12.78
C TRP A 629 6.94 25.86 12.76
N LEU A 630 7.27 27.15 12.68
CA LEU A 630 8.65 27.63 12.74
C LEU A 630 9.27 27.50 14.14
N ARG A 631 8.54 27.88 15.20
CA ARG A 631 9.05 28.00 16.57
C ARG A 631 9.03 26.67 17.32
N ASP A 632 7.87 26.02 17.40
CA ASP A 632 7.61 24.91 18.33
C ASP A 632 7.84 23.54 17.69
N PHE A 633 7.88 23.50 16.35
CA PHE A 633 8.33 22.35 15.58
C PHE A 633 9.77 22.55 15.07
N LEU A 634 9.99 23.35 14.00
CA LEU A 634 11.30 23.41 13.34
C LEU A 634 12.44 23.88 14.27
N TRP A 635 12.31 25.04 14.92
CA TRP A 635 13.36 25.60 15.78
C TRP A 635 13.58 24.75 17.04
N ALA A 636 12.52 24.41 17.76
CA ALA A 636 12.62 23.64 19.00
C ALA A 636 13.20 22.22 18.76
N GLN A 637 12.74 21.51 17.73
CA GLN A 637 13.18 20.14 17.45
C GLN A 637 14.52 20.07 16.71
N ALA A 638 14.98 21.17 16.09
CA ALA A 638 16.32 21.23 15.50
C ALA A 638 17.43 21.30 16.57
N SER A 639 17.10 21.54 17.85
CA SER A 639 18.08 21.56 18.94
C SER A 639 18.92 20.29 19.01
N GLN A 640 18.34 19.11 18.77
CA GLN A 640 19.07 17.84 18.78
C GLN A 640 20.09 17.73 17.63
N VAL A 641 19.71 18.11 16.40
CA VAL A 641 20.61 17.98 15.24
C VAL A 641 21.79 18.95 15.31
N ILE A 642 21.57 20.19 15.78
CA ILE A 642 22.64 21.20 15.89
C ILE A 642 23.54 21.00 17.12
N GLN A 643 23.05 20.36 18.19
CA GLN A 643 23.84 20.03 19.39
C GLN A 643 24.45 18.61 19.34
N SER A 644 24.30 17.89 18.22
CA SER A 644 24.78 16.50 18.05
C SER A 644 26.31 16.35 18.04
N TYR A 645 27.06 17.44 17.85
CA TYR A 645 28.53 17.46 17.78
C TYR A 645 29.16 16.98 19.10
N GLY A 646 30.19 16.14 19.02
CA GLY A 646 30.78 15.48 20.19
C GLY A 646 30.00 14.26 20.71
N SER A 647 28.99 13.79 19.97
CA SER A 647 28.27 12.54 20.24
C SER A 647 28.25 11.60 19.02
N SER A 648 27.74 10.38 19.19
CA SER A 648 27.51 9.44 18.10
C SER A 648 26.49 9.92 17.06
N LEU A 649 25.67 10.92 17.39
CA LEU A 649 24.73 11.55 16.45
C LEU A 649 25.37 12.66 15.59
N SER A 650 26.65 12.98 15.81
CA SER A 650 27.36 14.08 15.10
C SER A 650 27.39 13.92 13.58
N ALA A 651 27.30 12.70 13.05
CA ALA A 651 27.11 12.46 11.62
C ALA A 651 25.84 13.13 11.09
N TYR A 652 24.74 13.12 11.83
CA TYR A 652 23.50 13.81 11.41
C TYR A 652 23.68 15.33 11.40
N GLY A 653 24.40 15.92 12.37
CA GLY A 653 24.77 17.35 12.33
C GLY A 653 25.59 17.72 11.09
N LEU A 654 26.56 16.88 10.72
CA LEU A 654 27.37 17.05 9.51
C LEU A 654 26.53 16.89 8.23
N PHE A 655 25.67 15.87 8.15
CA PHE A 655 24.76 15.67 7.02
C PHE A 655 23.73 16.78 6.89
N PHE A 656 23.20 17.32 8.00
CA PHE A 656 22.27 18.45 8.01
C PHE A 656 22.88 19.70 7.36
N LEU A 657 24.12 20.05 7.72
CA LEU A 657 24.83 21.18 7.10
C LEU A 657 25.25 20.88 5.65
N GLY A 658 25.73 19.67 5.36
CA GLY A 658 26.08 19.25 3.99
C GLY A 658 24.87 19.25 3.04
N ALA A 659 23.70 18.85 3.54
CA ALA A 659 22.45 18.85 2.80
C ALA A 659 21.92 20.28 2.55
N HIS A 660 22.02 21.19 3.52
CA HIS A 660 21.76 22.62 3.30
C HIS A 660 22.70 23.20 2.23
N PHE A 661 23.99 22.86 2.25
CA PHE A 661 24.94 23.27 1.21
C PHE A 661 24.55 22.74 -0.17
N VAL A 662 24.20 21.45 -0.28
CA VAL A 662 23.74 20.83 -1.54
C VAL A 662 22.44 21.46 -2.05
N TRP A 663 21.51 21.78 -1.15
CA TRP A 663 20.27 22.50 -1.49
C TRP A 663 20.56 23.91 -2.00
N ALA A 664 21.41 24.69 -1.32
CA ALA A 664 21.78 26.04 -1.75
C ALA A 664 22.57 26.03 -3.07
N PHE A 665 23.47 25.06 -3.25
CA PHE A 665 24.22 24.82 -4.49
C PHE A 665 23.30 24.52 -5.68
N SER A 666 22.16 23.86 -5.45
CA SER A 666 21.15 23.62 -6.48
C SER A 666 20.58 24.92 -7.09
N LEU A 667 20.43 25.96 -6.27
CA LEU A 667 19.86 27.24 -6.68
C LEU A 667 20.72 27.95 -7.73
N MET A 668 22.05 27.71 -7.70
CA MET A 668 22.97 28.19 -8.73
C MET A 668 22.55 27.72 -10.14
N PHE A 669 22.10 26.47 -10.28
CA PHE A 669 21.66 25.91 -11.57
C PHE A 669 20.21 26.26 -11.92
N ILE A 670 19.37 26.54 -10.92
CA ILE A 670 17.95 26.88 -11.09
C ILE A 670 17.78 28.35 -11.49
N PHE A 671 18.59 29.26 -10.92
CA PHE A 671 18.47 30.71 -11.16
C PHE A 671 19.38 31.27 -12.27
N SER A 672 20.42 30.54 -12.70
CA SER A 672 21.34 31.00 -13.75
C SER A 672 21.08 30.37 -15.13
N GLY A 673 21.57 31.03 -16.19
CA GLY A 673 21.45 30.58 -17.58
C GLY A 673 22.75 30.06 -18.16
N ARG A 674 22.66 29.14 -19.14
CA ARG A 674 23.83 28.51 -19.79
C ARG A 674 24.84 29.50 -20.38
N GLY A 675 24.39 30.63 -20.93
CA GLY A 675 25.23 31.61 -21.63
C GLY A 675 26.41 32.10 -20.79
N TYR A 676 26.11 32.63 -19.60
CA TYR A 676 27.08 33.09 -18.62
C TYR A 676 28.18 32.05 -18.33
N TRP A 677 27.80 30.79 -18.07
CA TRP A 677 28.75 29.71 -17.80
C TRP A 677 29.58 29.32 -19.03
N GLN A 678 29.03 29.48 -20.24
CA GLN A 678 29.74 29.18 -21.49
C GLN A 678 30.81 30.25 -21.79
N GLU A 679 30.49 31.53 -21.62
CA GLU A 679 31.41 32.66 -21.77
C GLU A 679 32.55 32.62 -20.70
N LEU A 680 32.21 32.24 -19.47
CA LEU A 680 33.19 31.99 -18.41
C LEU A 680 34.12 30.82 -18.75
N ILE A 681 33.59 29.72 -19.28
CA ILE A 681 34.39 28.57 -19.75
C ILE A 681 35.32 28.98 -20.91
N GLU A 682 34.88 29.83 -21.82
CA GLU A 682 35.72 30.32 -22.93
C GLU A 682 36.91 31.15 -22.43
N SER A 683 36.70 31.96 -21.39
CA SER A 683 37.79 32.69 -20.70
C SER A 683 38.79 31.73 -20.02
N ILE A 684 38.30 30.65 -19.41
CA ILE A 684 39.14 29.60 -18.80
C ILE A 684 39.90 28.80 -19.87
N VAL A 685 39.26 28.49 -21.00
CA VAL A 685 39.86 27.78 -22.15
C VAL A 685 40.96 28.62 -22.80
N TRP A 686 40.79 29.93 -22.90
CA TRP A 686 41.85 30.84 -23.35
C TRP A 686 43.12 30.71 -22.49
N ALA A 687 42.97 30.67 -21.17
CA ALA A 687 44.10 30.50 -20.25
C ALA A 687 44.76 29.11 -20.39
N HIS A 688 43.97 28.04 -20.51
CA HIS A 688 44.49 26.67 -20.74
C HIS A 688 45.23 26.54 -22.07
N ASN A 689 44.72 27.17 -23.14
CA ASN A 689 45.40 27.24 -24.44
C ASN A 689 46.72 28.01 -24.35
N LYS A 690 46.76 29.13 -23.62
CA LYS A 690 47.98 29.92 -23.40
C LYS A 690 49.09 29.13 -22.69
N LEU A 691 48.71 28.18 -21.83
CA LEU A 691 49.60 27.27 -21.13
C LEU A 691 49.78 25.89 -21.82
N LYS A 692 49.12 25.66 -22.96
CA LYS A 692 49.10 24.38 -23.72
C LYS A 692 48.59 23.16 -22.91
N VAL A 693 47.70 23.38 -21.96
CA VAL A 693 47.06 22.34 -21.12
C VAL A 693 45.55 22.21 -21.38
N ALA A 694 45.08 22.66 -22.54
CA ALA A 694 43.68 22.49 -22.95
C ALA A 694 43.39 21.03 -23.35
N PRO A 695 42.25 20.44 -22.93
CA PRO A 695 41.86 19.08 -23.32
C PRO A 695 41.41 19.03 -24.79
N ALA A 696 41.58 17.88 -25.44
CA ALA A 696 41.15 17.64 -26.82
C ALA A 696 39.61 17.65 -26.96
N THR A 697 38.91 16.95 -26.05
CA THR A 697 37.44 17.05 -25.91
C THR A 697 37.09 18.44 -25.40
N GLN A 698 36.36 19.21 -26.21
CA GLN A 698 36.15 20.63 -25.89
C GLN A 698 35.18 20.80 -24.70
N PRO A 699 35.55 21.58 -23.67
CA PRO A 699 34.66 21.85 -22.56
C PRO A 699 33.49 22.73 -23.01
N ARG A 700 32.32 22.41 -22.47
CA ARG A 700 31.05 23.10 -22.68
C ARG A 700 30.28 23.16 -21.37
N ALA A 701 29.59 24.28 -21.13
CA ALA A 701 28.59 24.35 -20.07
C ALA A 701 27.48 23.30 -20.31
N LEU A 702 26.85 22.82 -19.24
CA LEU A 702 25.71 21.89 -19.31
C LEU A 702 24.63 22.40 -20.30
N SER A 703 23.91 21.51 -20.96
CA SER A 703 22.73 21.91 -21.73
C SER A 703 21.67 22.53 -20.81
N ILE A 704 20.72 23.32 -21.35
CA ILE A 704 19.69 23.96 -20.52
C ILE A 704 18.86 22.90 -19.75
N VAL A 705 18.56 21.77 -20.39
CA VAL A 705 17.88 20.64 -19.75
C VAL A 705 18.77 19.97 -18.68
N GLN A 706 20.07 19.79 -18.95
CA GLN A 706 21.01 19.24 -17.96
C GLN A 706 21.19 20.17 -16.76
N GLY A 707 21.19 21.50 -16.95
CA GLY A 707 21.18 22.48 -15.86
C GLY A 707 19.93 22.37 -14.98
N ARG A 708 18.74 22.29 -15.60
CA ARG A 708 17.49 22.02 -14.88
C ARG A 708 17.52 20.68 -14.13
N ALA A 709 18.03 19.62 -14.77
CA ALA A 709 18.14 18.29 -14.17
C ALA A 709 19.08 18.26 -12.97
N VAL A 710 20.29 18.82 -13.12
CA VAL A 710 21.27 18.96 -12.02
C VAL A 710 20.68 19.81 -10.89
N GLY A 711 20.00 20.91 -11.21
CA GLY A 711 19.29 21.75 -10.25
C GLY A 711 18.25 20.97 -9.44
N VAL A 712 17.26 20.35 -10.07
CA VAL A 712 16.22 19.61 -9.32
C VAL A 712 16.79 18.42 -8.54
N THR A 713 17.78 17.70 -9.08
CA THR A 713 18.44 16.60 -8.35
C THR A 713 19.13 17.08 -7.07
N HIS A 714 19.89 18.17 -7.11
CA HIS A 714 20.54 18.71 -5.91
C HIS A 714 19.54 19.36 -4.95
N TYR A 715 18.46 19.97 -5.46
CA TYR A 715 17.40 20.53 -4.63
C TYR A 715 16.70 19.44 -3.82
N LEU A 716 16.28 18.35 -4.49
CA LEU A 716 15.65 17.21 -3.84
C LEU A 716 16.60 16.50 -2.88
N LEU A 717 17.84 16.22 -3.30
CA LEU A 717 18.85 15.58 -2.45
C LEU A 717 19.12 16.40 -1.19
N GLY A 718 19.36 17.71 -1.32
CA GLY A 718 19.62 18.60 -0.20
C GLY A 718 18.40 18.79 0.72
N GLY A 719 17.19 18.91 0.17
CA GLY A 719 15.97 19.04 0.97
C GLY A 719 15.61 17.76 1.74
N ILE A 720 15.64 16.61 1.06
CA ILE A 720 15.32 15.31 1.67
C ILE A 720 16.39 14.91 2.70
N ALA A 721 17.68 15.07 2.38
CA ALA A 721 18.76 14.76 3.33
C ALA A 721 18.77 15.70 4.55
N THR A 722 18.35 16.96 4.39
CA THR A 722 18.16 17.90 5.51
C THR A 722 17.07 17.39 6.45
N THR A 723 15.90 17.01 5.90
CA THR A 723 14.77 16.50 6.68
C THR A 723 15.09 15.16 7.34
N TRP A 724 15.79 14.27 6.63
CA TRP A 724 16.27 12.98 7.14
C TRP A 724 17.21 13.15 8.36
N ALA A 725 18.21 14.02 8.25
CA ALA A 725 19.16 14.28 9.33
C ALA A 725 18.49 14.96 10.55
N PHE A 726 17.56 15.89 10.29
CA PHE A 726 16.71 16.52 11.31
C PHE A 726 15.87 15.49 12.06
N PHE A 727 15.09 14.66 11.36
CA PHE A 727 14.24 13.63 11.96
C PHE A 727 15.02 12.60 12.76
N LEU A 728 16.10 12.04 12.21
CA LEU A 728 16.86 10.99 12.89
C LEU A 728 17.59 11.49 14.13
N ALA A 729 18.27 12.64 14.05
CA ALA A 729 18.90 13.23 15.24
C ALA A 729 17.86 13.59 16.31
N ARG A 730 16.68 14.10 15.91
CA ARG A 730 15.57 14.42 16.82
C ARG A 730 15.03 13.20 17.55
N ILE A 731 14.63 12.17 16.81
CA ILE A 731 13.89 11.03 17.37
C ILE A 731 14.78 10.02 18.12
N ILE A 732 16.05 9.89 17.74
CA ILE A 732 17.01 9.00 18.42
C ILE A 732 17.50 9.62 19.74
N ALA A 733 17.56 10.94 19.83
CA ALA A 733 18.03 11.65 21.03
C ALA A 733 16.97 11.85 22.12
N ASP A 734 15.72 11.39 21.93
CA ASP A 734 14.61 11.76 22.81
C ASP A 734 14.75 11.16 24.23
N PRO A 735 14.52 11.93 25.32
CA PRO A 735 15.08 11.58 26.63
C PRO A 735 14.39 10.45 27.39
N THR A 736 13.32 9.85 26.85
CA THR A 736 12.51 8.83 27.51
C THR A 736 13.36 7.67 28.06
N THR A 737 14.35 7.19 27.29
CA THR A 737 15.25 6.10 27.69
C THR A 737 16.40 6.54 28.62
N ARG A 738 16.59 7.84 28.91
CA ARG A 738 17.74 8.36 29.70
C ARG A 738 17.39 9.01 31.03
N ARG A 739 16.18 9.56 31.20
CA ARG A 739 15.79 10.18 32.50
C ARG A 739 15.61 9.14 33.61
N ILE A 740 15.16 7.93 33.27
CA ILE A 740 14.85 6.85 34.22
C ILE A 740 16.13 6.33 34.91
N TRP A 741 17.20 6.06 34.16
CA TRP A 741 18.46 5.52 34.71
C TRP A 741 19.16 6.45 35.72
N PHE A 742 18.96 7.76 35.62
CA PHE A 742 19.50 8.72 36.61
C PHE A 742 18.63 8.81 37.88
N GLY A 743 17.37 8.37 37.82
CA GLY A 743 16.48 8.28 38.99
C GLY A 743 16.63 6.97 39.75
N ILE A 744 16.48 5.83 39.05
CA ILE A 744 16.43 4.49 39.65
C ILE A 744 17.71 4.14 40.42
N ALA A 745 18.89 4.60 39.96
CA ALA A 745 20.16 4.41 40.68
C ALA A 745 20.24 5.09 42.07
N THR A 746 19.20 5.82 42.49
CA THR A 746 19.11 6.52 43.78
C THR A 746 18.06 5.93 44.73
N ALA A 747 17.25 4.97 44.28
CA ALA A 747 16.12 4.40 45.02
C ALA A 747 16.36 2.91 45.33
N HIS A 748 17.20 2.66 46.34
CA HIS A 748 17.58 1.32 46.78
C HIS A 748 16.49 0.60 47.60
N ASP A 749 16.40 -0.72 47.36
CA ASP A 749 16.33 -1.78 48.39
C ASP A 749 15.07 -1.92 49.30
N PHE A 750 14.45 -3.11 49.28
CA PHE A 750 14.23 -3.95 50.48
C PHE A 750 13.62 -5.32 50.13
N GLU A 751 14.13 -6.40 50.72
CA GLU A 751 13.59 -7.78 50.61
C GLU A 751 12.40 -8.02 51.58
N SER A 752 11.31 -8.73 51.16
CA SER A 752 10.54 -9.65 52.05
C SER A 752 9.33 -10.41 51.43
N HIS A 753 9.39 -11.75 51.49
CA HIS A 753 8.33 -12.75 51.82
C HIS A 753 7.15 -13.14 50.85
N ASP A 754 7.21 -14.41 50.40
CA ASP A 754 6.27 -15.56 50.57
C ASP A 754 4.92 -15.78 49.79
N ASP A 755 4.87 -16.93 49.07
CA ASP A 755 3.83 -17.97 48.75
C ASP A 755 2.28 -17.72 48.68
N ILE A 756 1.60 -18.42 47.71
CA ILE A 756 0.31 -19.21 47.79
C ILE A 756 -0.22 -19.69 46.37
N THR A 757 -1.25 -20.57 46.27
CA THR A 757 -1.59 -21.47 45.11
C THR A 757 -3.03 -21.36 44.46
N GLU A 758 -3.43 -22.29 43.55
CA GLU A 758 -4.45 -22.18 42.43
C GLU A 758 -5.95 -22.62 42.65
N GLU A 759 -6.93 -22.08 41.86
CA GLU A 759 -8.24 -22.72 41.41
C GLU A 759 -8.99 -21.93 40.22
N PRO A 760 -10.26 -22.18 39.73
CA PRO A 760 -10.66 -22.00 38.30
C PRO A 760 -11.98 -21.20 37.93
N TRP A 761 -12.46 -21.30 36.66
CA TRP A 761 -13.51 -20.49 35.97
C TRP A 761 -14.99 -21.00 35.96
N GLN A 762 -16.00 -20.13 35.67
CA GLN A 762 -17.46 -20.45 35.42
C GLN A 762 -18.16 -19.41 34.48
N GLY A 763 -19.20 -19.70 33.64
CA GLY A 763 -19.73 -18.79 32.55
C GLY A 763 -21.24 -18.86 32.10
N ASN A 764 -21.73 -18.04 31.11
CA ASN A 764 -23.20 -17.79 30.84
C ASN A 764 -23.86 -18.01 29.44
N PHE A 765 -23.15 -18.38 28.36
CA PHE A 765 -23.58 -18.26 26.93
C PHE A 765 -25.07 -18.49 26.56
N GLU A 766 -25.76 -19.47 27.14
CA GLU A 766 -27.06 -19.97 26.67
C GLU A 766 -28.21 -18.94 26.78
N ALA A 767 -28.08 -17.93 27.64
CA ALA A 767 -29.06 -16.84 27.76
C ALA A 767 -29.04 -15.87 26.56
N TRP A 768 -27.87 -15.63 25.95
CA TRP A 768 -27.71 -14.61 24.91
C TRP A 768 -28.51 -14.89 23.63
N VAL A 769 -28.64 -16.16 23.26
CA VAL A 769 -29.28 -16.59 22.00
C VAL A 769 -30.79 -16.29 21.97
N GLN A 770 -31.44 -16.16 23.14
CA GLN A 770 -32.88 -15.91 23.25
C GLN A 770 -33.26 -14.43 23.08
N ASP A 771 -32.38 -13.51 23.44
CA ASP A 771 -32.60 -12.06 23.30
C ASP A 771 -31.27 -11.33 23.03
N PRO A 772 -30.76 -11.39 21.78
CA PRO A 772 -29.50 -10.76 21.41
C PRO A 772 -29.56 -9.23 21.34
N LEU A 773 -30.73 -8.62 21.57
CA LEU A 773 -30.90 -7.15 21.60
C LEU A 773 -30.75 -6.57 23.01
N HIS A 774 -31.01 -7.37 24.07
CA HIS A 774 -30.97 -6.88 25.45
C HIS A 774 -30.03 -7.68 26.38
N ILE A 775 -29.77 -8.96 26.12
CA ILE A 775 -28.89 -9.79 26.95
C ILE A 775 -27.43 -9.64 26.48
N ARG A 776 -26.50 -9.53 27.42
CA ARG A 776 -25.05 -9.45 27.15
C ARG A 776 -24.37 -10.81 27.38
N PRO A 777 -23.49 -11.27 26.47
CA PRO A 777 -22.80 -12.54 26.63
C PRO A 777 -21.60 -12.40 27.60
N ILE A 778 -21.52 -13.28 28.59
CA ILE A 778 -20.46 -13.32 29.60
C ILE A 778 -19.68 -14.62 29.40
N ALA A 779 -18.37 -14.49 29.14
CA ALA A 779 -17.51 -15.65 29.03
C ALA A 779 -17.37 -16.32 30.40
N HIS A 780 -16.91 -15.59 31.42
CA HIS A 780 -16.75 -16.14 32.76
C HIS A 780 -16.84 -15.12 33.93
N ALA A 781 -16.84 -15.65 35.16
CA ALA A 781 -16.76 -14.97 36.46
C ALA A 781 -15.33 -14.89 37.03
N ILE A 782 -15.15 -14.03 38.05
CA ILE A 782 -13.90 -13.76 38.78
C ILE A 782 -14.11 -14.11 40.26
N TRP A 783 -13.15 -14.80 40.88
CA TRP A 783 -13.17 -15.13 42.32
C TRP A 783 -11.78 -14.98 42.94
N ASP A 784 -11.69 -14.24 44.05
CA ASP A 784 -10.51 -14.10 44.91
C ASP A 784 -11.01 -13.91 46.36
N PRO A 785 -10.59 -14.75 47.33
CA PRO A 785 -11.05 -14.66 48.71
C PRO A 785 -10.58 -13.39 49.46
N HIS A 786 -9.63 -12.61 48.92
CA HIS A 786 -9.13 -11.39 49.55
C HIS A 786 -9.94 -10.13 49.20
N PHE A 787 -10.89 -10.20 48.25
CA PHE A 787 -11.79 -9.09 48.00
C PHE A 787 -12.76 -8.88 49.17
N GLY A 788 -12.40 -7.96 50.05
CA GLY A 788 -13.34 -7.41 51.03
C GLY A 788 -14.62 -6.88 50.36
N GLN A 789 -15.74 -7.00 51.08
CA GLN A 789 -17.10 -6.73 50.59
C GLN A 789 -17.25 -5.53 49.61
N PRO A 790 -16.64 -4.34 49.84
CA PRO A 790 -16.78 -3.21 48.91
C PRO A 790 -16.25 -3.46 47.49
N ALA A 791 -15.23 -4.31 47.32
CA ALA A 791 -14.69 -4.65 46.00
C ALA A 791 -15.64 -5.60 45.25
N VAL A 792 -16.20 -6.59 45.95
CA VAL A 792 -17.21 -7.49 45.38
C VAL A 792 -18.42 -6.69 44.89
N GLU A 793 -18.89 -5.72 45.68
CA GLU A 793 -20.01 -4.84 45.31
C GLU A 793 -19.67 -3.86 44.16
N ALA A 794 -18.43 -3.38 44.06
CA ALA A 794 -17.99 -2.51 42.97
C ALA A 794 -17.87 -3.21 41.61
N PHE A 795 -17.48 -4.49 41.59
CA PHE A 795 -17.26 -5.27 40.36
C PHE A 795 -18.42 -6.21 39.99
N THR A 796 -19.36 -6.50 40.90
CA THR A 796 -20.59 -7.26 40.60
C THR A 796 -21.63 -6.36 39.93
N ARG A 797 -21.65 -6.33 38.60
CA ARG A 797 -22.56 -5.48 37.82
C ARG A 797 -23.76 -6.25 37.25
N GLY A 798 -24.93 -5.63 37.27
CA GLY A 798 -26.07 -6.03 36.43
C GLY A 798 -26.82 -7.31 36.85
N GLY A 799 -26.93 -7.60 38.14
CA GLY A 799 -27.73 -8.73 38.64
C GLY A 799 -27.04 -10.09 38.57
N ALA A 800 -25.74 -10.13 38.26
CA ALA A 800 -24.91 -11.31 38.48
C ALA A 800 -24.76 -11.61 39.99
N LEU A 801 -24.50 -12.87 40.33
CA LEU A 801 -24.27 -13.33 41.72
C LEU A 801 -22.82 -13.11 42.20
N GLY A 802 -21.98 -12.46 41.40
CA GLY A 802 -20.58 -12.14 41.68
C GLY A 802 -19.92 -11.39 40.51
N PRO A 803 -18.62 -11.03 40.62
CA PRO A 803 -17.93 -10.26 39.59
C PRO A 803 -17.72 -11.06 38.30
N VAL A 804 -17.96 -10.43 37.14
CA VAL A 804 -18.05 -11.11 35.83
C VAL A 804 -17.54 -10.23 34.68
N ASN A 805 -16.96 -10.86 33.64
CA ASN A 805 -16.44 -10.15 32.47
C ASN A 805 -17.22 -10.47 31.18
N ILE A 806 -17.67 -9.40 30.50
CA ILE A 806 -18.52 -9.46 29.29
C ILE A 806 -17.64 -9.70 28.06
N ALA A 807 -18.08 -10.56 27.14
CA ALA A 807 -17.27 -11.02 26.00
C ALA A 807 -17.73 -10.39 24.67
N TYR A 808 -16.80 -9.75 23.95
CA TYR A 808 -17.13 -8.96 22.75
C TYR A 808 -16.77 -9.61 21.41
N SER A 809 -16.25 -10.85 21.39
CA SER A 809 -16.24 -11.62 20.14
C SER A 809 -17.68 -11.99 19.75
N GLY A 810 -18.25 -11.28 18.77
CA GLY A 810 -19.51 -11.63 18.10
C GLY A 810 -19.43 -12.89 17.21
N ARG A 811 -18.50 -13.80 17.53
CA ARG A 811 -18.72 -15.27 17.53
C ARG A 811 -20.18 -15.64 17.83
N ALA A 812 -20.84 -14.87 18.70
CA ALA A 812 -22.27 -14.87 18.97
C ALA A 812 -23.15 -14.65 17.70
N GLY A 813 -23.00 -13.54 16.96
CA GLY A 813 -23.73 -13.28 15.71
C GLY A 813 -23.44 -14.31 14.61
N TYR A 814 -22.17 -14.74 14.49
CA TYR A 814 -21.78 -15.81 13.55
C TYR A 814 -22.35 -17.20 13.95
N THR A 815 -22.68 -17.40 15.23
CA THR A 815 -23.37 -18.63 15.70
C THR A 815 -24.89 -18.53 15.70
N TYR A 816 -25.49 -17.34 15.79
CA TYR A 816 -26.94 -17.15 15.61
C TYR A 816 -27.40 -17.67 14.24
N ASN A 817 -26.65 -17.34 13.19
CA ASN A 817 -26.90 -17.82 11.82
C ASN A 817 -26.54 -19.32 11.58
N ARG A 818 -26.15 -20.08 12.62
CA ARG A 818 -25.73 -21.50 12.51
C ARG A 818 -26.34 -22.47 13.52
N ASN A 819 -26.50 -22.08 14.78
CA ASN A 819 -26.61 -23.01 15.91
C ASN A 819 -27.98 -23.01 16.61
N GLY A 820 -29.00 -23.49 15.90
CA GLY A 820 -30.21 -24.07 16.50
C GLY A 820 -29.93 -25.41 17.19
N ASN A 821 -29.01 -25.41 18.18
CA ASN A 821 -28.60 -26.49 19.09
C ASN A 821 -27.99 -27.79 18.50
N ARG A 822 -26.84 -28.21 19.07
CA ARG A 822 -26.17 -29.54 19.05
C ARG A 822 -26.41 -30.54 17.88
N ALA A 823 -26.36 -30.15 16.59
CA ALA A 823 -26.31 -31.14 15.48
C ALA A 823 -25.70 -30.63 14.14
N PHE A 824 -24.78 -31.43 13.56
CA PHE A 824 -24.28 -31.44 12.15
C PHE A 824 -23.67 -30.12 11.58
N ARG A 825 -22.41 -30.11 11.10
CA ARG A 825 -21.84 -30.72 9.86
C ARG A 825 -22.33 -30.12 8.52
N GLY A 826 -21.47 -29.31 7.89
CA GLY A 826 -21.24 -29.29 6.42
C GLY A 826 -22.04 -28.32 5.53
N LEU A 827 -21.33 -27.36 4.90
CA LEU A 827 -21.58 -26.63 3.62
C LEU A 827 -20.46 -25.55 3.52
N LYS A 828 -19.59 -25.43 2.51
CA LYS A 828 -19.68 -25.30 1.03
C LYS A 828 -20.32 -24.00 0.52
N MET A 829 -19.62 -23.36 -0.42
CA MET A 829 -19.90 -22.06 -1.07
C MET A 829 -21.21 -22.04 -1.87
N PRO A 830 -21.76 -20.83 -2.17
CA PRO A 830 -23.04 -20.69 -2.87
C PRO A 830 -23.01 -21.19 -4.32
N ASN A 831 -24.12 -21.81 -4.71
CA ASN A 831 -24.45 -22.28 -6.06
C ASN A 831 -25.73 -21.53 -6.53
N PRO A 832 -26.24 -21.64 -7.77
CA PRO A 832 -27.51 -20.99 -8.16
C PRO A 832 -28.70 -21.40 -7.28
N VAL A 833 -28.66 -22.62 -6.73
CA VAL A 833 -29.59 -23.15 -5.71
C VAL A 833 -29.58 -22.31 -4.42
N SER A 834 -28.44 -21.75 -4.03
CA SER A 834 -28.29 -20.95 -2.80
C SER A 834 -28.97 -19.60 -2.89
N ILE A 835 -29.07 -19.00 -4.08
CA ILE A 835 -29.79 -17.74 -4.33
C ILE A 835 -31.27 -17.88 -3.91
N ILE A 836 -31.83 -19.07 -4.17
CA ILE A 836 -33.23 -19.44 -3.91
C ILE A 836 -33.45 -19.83 -2.44
N ILE A 837 -32.39 -20.21 -1.71
CA ILE A 837 -32.46 -20.58 -0.28
C ILE A 837 -32.50 -19.33 0.63
N CYS A 838 -32.03 -18.17 0.17
CA CYS A 838 -31.90 -16.97 0.99
C CYS A 838 -33.21 -16.41 1.57
N GLN A 839 -34.36 -16.57 0.88
CA GLN A 839 -35.64 -16.04 1.38
C GLN A 839 -36.18 -16.81 2.59
N GLY A 840 -35.98 -18.13 2.65
CA GLY A 840 -36.35 -18.90 3.85
C GLY A 840 -35.67 -18.34 5.11
N TYR A 841 -34.42 -17.90 4.99
CA TYR A 841 -33.67 -17.28 6.10
C TYR A 841 -34.17 -15.87 6.49
N SER A 842 -34.79 -15.09 5.60
CA SER A 842 -35.43 -13.82 5.99
C SER A 842 -36.82 -14.04 6.60
N GLU A 843 -37.48 -15.16 6.31
CA GLU A 843 -38.77 -15.56 6.89
C GLU A 843 -38.66 -16.45 8.15
N GLY A 844 -37.47 -16.97 8.46
CA GLY A 844 -37.24 -17.88 9.60
C GLY A 844 -37.44 -19.37 9.27
N GLU A 845 -37.68 -19.74 8.01
CA GLU A 845 -37.73 -21.13 7.55
C GLU A 845 -36.34 -21.70 7.18
N TYR A 846 -35.95 -22.79 7.82
CA TYR A 846 -34.69 -23.49 7.52
C TYR A 846 -34.78 -24.36 6.27
N VAL A 847 -34.47 -23.79 5.10
CA VAL A 847 -34.24 -24.56 3.86
C VAL A 847 -32.79 -25.04 3.82
N ARG A 848 -32.60 -26.36 3.71
CA ARG A 848 -31.31 -27.09 3.69
C ARG A 848 -31.34 -28.19 2.63
N TRP A 849 -30.18 -28.72 2.24
CA TRP A 849 -30.10 -29.79 1.23
C TRP A 849 -30.87 -31.08 1.56
N ASN A 850 -31.18 -31.34 2.84
CA ASN A 850 -31.98 -32.49 3.27
C ASN A 850 -33.51 -32.25 3.25
N ASN A 851 -34.00 -31.02 3.04
CA ASN A 851 -35.43 -30.71 2.85
C ASN A 851 -35.75 -29.89 1.59
N PHE A 852 -34.74 -29.52 0.78
CA PHE A 852 -34.88 -28.73 -0.46
C PHE A 852 -35.85 -29.30 -1.52
N LEU A 853 -36.17 -30.60 -1.48
CA LEU A 853 -37.15 -31.24 -2.36
C LEU A 853 -38.56 -31.34 -1.74
N GLY A 854 -38.74 -30.97 -0.47
CA GLY A 854 -40.01 -31.01 0.25
C GLY A 854 -40.55 -29.64 0.69
N VAL A 855 -39.69 -28.61 0.77
CA VAL A 855 -40.07 -27.21 1.02
C VAL A 855 -39.90 -26.43 -0.28
N LEU A 856 -40.98 -25.80 -0.77
CA LEU A 856 -40.93 -24.99 -1.98
C LEU A 856 -40.49 -23.55 -1.64
N PRO A 857 -39.34 -23.07 -2.14
CA PRO A 857 -38.79 -21.74 -1.83
C PRO A 857 -39.51 -20.57 -2.53
N HIS A 858 -40.60 -20.87 -3.22
CA HIS A 858 -41.57 -19.93 -3.77
C HIS A 858 -42.88 -20.72 -3.95
N PRO A 859 -44.09 -20.15 -3.74
CA PRO A 859 -45.35 -20.91 -3.83
C PRO A 859 -45.62 -21.61 -5.17
N GLN A 860 -44.97 -21.16 -6.26
CA GLN A 860 -45.07 -21.77 -7.60
C GLN A 860 -43.86 -22.66 -7.96
N GLY A 861 -42.95 -22.90 -7.01
CA GLY A 861 -41.71 -23.66 -7.20
C GLY A 861 -40.82 -23.11 -8.31
N LEU A 862 -40.12 -24.03 -9.00
CA LEU A 862 -39.24 -23.71 -10.14
C LEU A 862 -40.00 -23.57 -11.49
N GLY A 863 -41.33 -23.70 -11.49
CA GLY A 863 -42.14 -23.61 -12.72
C GLY A 863 -41.91 -22.32 -13.51
N PRO A 864 -42.06 -21.13 -12.89
CA PRO A 864 -41.83 -19.84 -13.55
C PRO A 864 -40.41 -19.66 -14.11
N LEU A 865 -39.40 -20.27 -13.50
CA LEU A 865 -38.01 -20.22 -13.98
C LEU A 865 -37.89 -20.86 -15.36
N PHE A 866 -38.43 -22.08 -15.52
CA PHE A 866 -38.36 -22.86 -16.76
C PHE A 866 -39.36 -22.42 -17.84
N THR A 867 -40.44 -21.73 -17.47
CA THR A 867 -41.40 -21.13 -18.44
C THR A 867 -41.07 -19.69 -18.82
N GLY A 868 -40.02 -19.09 -18.25
CA GLY A 868 -39.60 -17.70 -18.54
C GLY A 868 -40.47 -16.62 -17.88
N GLN A 869 -41.39 -16.98 -16.98
CA GLN A 869 -42.33 -16.07 -16.33
C GLN A 869 -41.76 -15.46 -15.03
N TRP A 870 -40.51 -14.99 -15.09
CA TRP A 870 -39.76 -14.55 -13.90
C TRP A 870 -40.35 -13.32 -13.20
N ASN A 871 -41.24 -12.58 -13.86
CA ASN A 871 -42.01 -11.50 -13.24
C ASN A 871 -42.92 -11.99 -12.09
N LEU A 872 -43.20 -13.30 -12.00
CA LEU A 872 -43.90 -13.92 -10.87
C LEU A 872 -43.03 -13.97 -9.60
N TYR A 873 -41.70 -14.10 -9.75
CA TYR A 873 -40.74 -14.10 -8.64
C TYR A 873 -40.44 -12.71 -8.04
N ALA A 874 -40.96 -11.65 -8.66
CA ALA A 874 -40.82 -10.26 -8.21
C ALA A 874 -42.12 -9.68 -7.62
N GLN A 875 -43.18 -10.48 -7.51
CA GLN A 875 -44.48 -10.04 -7.03
C GLN A 875 -44.61 -10.20 -5.51
N ASN A 876 -45.21 -9.18 -4.88
CA ASN A 876 -45.38 -9.08 -3.43
C ASN A 876 -44.03 -9.12 -2.66
N PRO A 877 -43.19 -8.06 -2.74
CA PRO A 877 -41.92 -7.97 -2.03
C PRO A 877 -42.08 -7.70 -0.53
N ASP A 878 -40.99 -7.85 0.23
CA ASP A 878 -40.95 -7.58 1.67
C ASP A 878 -41.38 -6.15 2.02
N SER A 879 -42.05 -6.02 3.16
CA SER A 879 -42.42 -4.72 3.70
C SER A 879 -41.20 -3.95 4.19
N SER A 880 -41.21 -2.61 4.08
CA SER A 880 -40.21 -1.76 4.76
C SER A 880 -40.20 -1.93 6.28
N ASN A 881 -41.26 -2.53 6.84
CA ASN A 881 -41.44 -2.87 8.25
C ASN A 881 -41.51 -4.40 8.47
N HIS A 882 -40.85 -5.18 7.60
CA HIS A 882 -40.60 -6.61 7.78
C HIS A 882 -39.60 -6.84 8.93
N LEU A 883 -39.82 -7.90 9.71
CA LEU A 883 -38.95 -8.31 10.80
C LEU A 883 -38.09 -9.49 10.35
N PHE A 884 -36.80 -9.22 10.16
CA PHE A 884 -35.84 -10.17 9.60
C PHE A 884 -35.73 -11.44 10.46
N GLY A 885 -35.87 -12.61 9.83
CA GLY A 885 -35.92 -13.91 10.49
C GLY A 885 -37.32 -14.34 10.93
N THR A 886 -38.38 -13.69 10.43
CA THR A 886 -39.78 -14.02 10.75
C THR A 886 -40.70 -13.88 9.51
N PRO A 887 -41.84 -14.59 9.45
CA PRO A 887 -42.81 -14.42 8.36
C PRO A 887 -43.69 -13.18 8.55
N GLN A 888 -43.39 -12.32 9.53
CA GLN A 888 -44.27 -11.22 9.94
C GLN A 888 -44.07 -10.01 9.02
N ARG A 889 -44.99 -9.86 8.06
CA ARG A 889 -44.94 -8.89 6.95
C ARG A 889 -43.83 -9.18 5.92
N ALA A 890 -43.41 -10.43 5.83
CA ALA A 890 -42.63 -10.92 4.71
C ALA A 890 -43.45 -10.85 3.41
N GLY A 891 -42.75 -10.70 2.29
CA GLY A 891 -43.28 -10.88 0.95
C GLY A 891 -43.19 -12.33 0.49
N THR A 892 -43.44 -12.55 -0.79
CA THR A 892 -43.22 -13.81 -1.51
C THR A 892 -42.21 -13.66 -2.66
N ALA A 893 -41.53 -12.51 -2.79
CA ALA A 893 -40.64 -12.21 -3.92
C ALA A 893 -39.16 -12.55 -3.66
N ILE A 894 -38.66 -13.63 -4.29
CA ILE A 894 -37.23 -13.99 -4.22
C ILE A 894 -36.28 -13.01 -4.95
N LEU A 895 -36.81 -12.09 -5.76
CA LEU A 895 -36.03 -11.20 -6.64
C LEU A 895 -36.63 -9.78 -6.71
N THR A 896 -35.96 -8.78 -6.15
CA THR A 896 -36.50 -7.41 -6.02
C THR A 896 -35.57 -6.31 -6.55
N LEU A 897 -36.09 -5.08 -6.63
CA LEU A 897 -35.40 -3.85 -7.02
C LEU A 897 -35.88 -2.70 -6.10
N LEU A 898 -35.70 -2.87 -4.79
CA LEU A 898 -36.16 -1.92 -3.76
C LEU A 898 -35.23 -0.70 -3.62
N GLY A 899 -33.92 -0.93 -3.70
CA GLY A 899 -32.88 0.09 -3.57
C GLY A 899 -32.58 0.50 -2.12
N GLY A 900 -31.39 1.09 -1.94
CA GLY A 900 -30.89 1.49 -0.62
C GLY A 900 -30.57 0.30 0.29
N PHE A 901 -30.53 0.57 1.59
CA PHE A 901 -30.23 -0.43 2.61
C PHE A 901 -31.51 -0.90 3.33
N HIS A 902 -31.58 -2.19 3.64
CA HIS A 902 -32.64 -2.80 4.44
C HIS A 902 -32.59 -2.22 5.86
N PRO A 903 -33.66 -1.58 6.39
CA PRO A 903 -33.59 -0.79 7.63
C PRO A 903 -33.00 -1.51 8.85
N GLN A 904 -33.37 -2.78 9.07
CA GLN A 904 -32.93 -3.57 10.21
C GLN A 904 -31.51 -4.17 10.08
N THR A 905 -31.13 -4.68 8.89
CA THR A 905 -29.82 -5.33 8.67
C THR A 905 -28.73 -4.36 8.20
N GLN A 906 -29.14 -3.16 7.76
CA GLN A 906 -28.37 -2.10 7.09
C GLN A 906 -27.55 -2.52 5.85
N SER A 907 -27.71 -3.76 5.38
CA SER A 907 -27.13 -4.22 4.12
C SER A 907 -27.95 -3.77 2.93
N LEU A 908 -27.44 -3.95 1.70
CA LEU A 908 -28.32 -4.06 0.54
C LEU A 908 -29.37 -5.16 0.81
N TRP A 909 -30.61 -4.98 0.33
CA TRP A 909 -31.67 -5.97 0.51
C TRP A 909 -31.23 -7.34 -0.04
N LEU A 910 -31.41 -8.43 0.71
CA LEU A 910 -30.92 -9.76 0.30
C LEU A 910 -31.50 -10.21 -1.05
N THR A 911 -32.75 -9.87 -1.30
CA THR A 911 -33.49 -10.05 -2.56
C THR A 911 -33.01 -9.12 -3.69
N ASP A 912 -32.51 -7.91 -3.40
CA ASP A 912 -31.83 -7.04 -4.37
C ASP A 912 -30.39 -7.50 -4.66
N ILE A 913 -29.68 -8.02 -3.66
CA ILE A 913 -28.35 -8.67 -3.82
C ILE A 913 -28.52 -9.90 -4.72
N ALA A 914 -29.53 -10.74 -4.44
CA ALA A 914 -29.90 -11.89 -5.26
C ALA A 914 -30.28 -11.46 -6.68
N HIS A 915 -31.09 -10.40 -6.84
CA HIS A 915 -31.43 -9.85 -8.15
C HIS A 915 -30.19 -9.32 -8.89
N HIS A 916 -29.28 -8.60 -8.23
CA HIS A 916 -28.04 -8.15 -8.86
C HIS A 916 -27.16 -9.32 -9.29
N HIS A 917 -26.92 -10.30 -8.42
CA HIS A 917 -26.08 -11.46 -8.77
C HIS A 917 -26.73 -12.30 -9.88
N LEU A 918 -28.04 -12.50 -9.86
CA LEU A 918 -28.76 -13.22 -10.91
C LEU A 918 -28.83 -12.44 -12.22
N ALA A 919 -29.04 -11.12 -12.18
CA ALA A 919 -29.07 -10.27 -13.36
C ALA A 919 -27.68 -10.08 -13.97
N ILE A 920 -26.62 -10.01 -13.17
CA ILE A 920 -25.23 -10.05 -13.62
C ILE A 920 -24.91 -11.42 -14.25
N ALA A 921 -25.31 -12.52 -13.59
CA ALA A 921 -25.14 -13.87 -14.15
C ALA A 921 -25.92 -14.05 -15.46
N PHE A 922 -27.15 -13.54 -15.56
CA PHE A 922 -27.94 -13.60 -16.80
C PHE A 922 -27.43 -12.63 -17.87
N LEU A 923 -26.89 -11.46 -17.51
CA LEU A 923 -26.20 -10.57 -18.44
C LEU A 923 -24.96 -11.26 -19.02
N PHE A 924 -24.15 -11.92 -18.19
CA PHE A 924 -22.98 -12.68 -18.65
C PHE A 924 -23.37 -13.93 -19.46
N LEU A 925 -24.44 -14.65 -19.09
CA LEU A 925 -24.98 -15.76 -19.89
C LEU A 925 -25.50 -15.28 -21.25
N VAL A 926 -26.32 -14.23 -21.30
CA VAL A 926 -26.92 -13.72 -22.54
C VAL A 926 -25.86 -13.07 -23.43
N ALA A 927 -24.97 -12.23 -22.88
CA ALA A 927 -23.85 -11.67 -23.63
C ALA A 927 -22.91 -12.77 -24.17
N GLY A 928 -22.69 -13.83 -23.39
CA GLY A 928 -21.93 -15.02 -23.78
C GLY A 928 -22.53 -15.81 -24.96
N HIS A 929 -23.79 -15.56 -25.34
CA HIS A 929 -24.45 -16.19 -26.49
C HIS A 929 -24.58 -15.27 -27.72
N MET A 930 -24.11 -14.00 -27.66
CA MET A 930 -24.24 -13.06 -28.79
C MET A 930 -23.15 -13.17 -29.86
N TYR A 931 -22.00 -13.78 -29.55
CA TYR A 931 -20.80 -13.79 -30.41
C TYR A 931 -20.25 -15.20 -30.64
N ARG A 932 -19.49 -15.36 -31.75
CA ARG A 932 -19.43 -16.63 -32.49
C ARG A 932 -18.82 -17.79 -31.70
N THR A 933 -19.67 -18.67 -31.17
CA THR A 933 -19.26 -19.95 -30.58
C THR A 933 -18.86 -20.98 -31.65
N ASN A 934 -18.23 -22.08 -31.23
CA ASN A 934 -17.95 -23.23 -32.11
C ASN A 934 -19.22 -23.91 -32.68
N PHE A 935 -20.41 -23.63 -32.12
CA PHE A 935 -21.70 -24.04 -32.69
C PHE A 935 -22.21 -23.08 -33.80
N GLY A 936 -21.45 -22.05 -34.15
CA GLY A 936 -21.72 -21.15 -35.28
C GLY A 936 -22.69 -20.01 -34.99
N ILE A 937 -23.23 -19.91 -33.77
CA ILE A 937 -24.13 -18.84 -33.34
C ILE A 937 -23.30 -17.64 -32.89
N GLY A 938 -23.51 -16.48 -33.55
CA GLY A 938 -22.88 -15.20 -33.22
C GLY A 938 -21.95 -14.64 -34.31
N HIS A 939 -21.54 -13.36 -34.15
CA HIS A 939 -20.85 -12.58 -35.18
C HIS A 939 -19.31 -12.66 -35.15
N SER A 940 -18.67 -12.24 -36.24
CA SER A 940 -17.21 -12.20 -36.46
C SER A 940 -16.63 -10.82 -36.17
N ILE A 941 -15.48 -10.75 -35.47
CA ILE A 941 -15.00 -9.51 -34.84
C ILE A 941 -14.38 -8.52 -35.84
N LYS A 942 -13.49 -8.95 -36.76
CA LYS A 942 -12.94 -8.04 -37.79
C LYS A 942 -14.06 -7.44 -38.64
N ASP A 943 -14.97 -8.28 -39.09
CA ASP A 943 -16.08 -7.91 -39.97
C ASP A 943 -17.05 -6.94 -39.28
N LEU A 944 -17.28 -7.11 -37.96
CA LEU A 944 -18.04 -6.15 -37.15
C LEU A 944 -17.31 -4.81 -36.91
N LEU A 945 -16.01 -4.84 -36.62
CA LEU A 945 -15.19 -3.63 -36.42
C LEU A 945 -15.13 -2.77 -37.68
N GLU A 946 -15.22 -3.38 -38.86
CA GLU A 946 -15.30 -2.66 -40.12
C GLU A 946 -16.72 -2.19 -40.48
N ALA A 947 -17.77 -2.89 -40.04
CA ALA A 947 -19.17 -2.60 -40.36
C ALA A 947 -19.90 -1.61 -39.43
N HIS A 948 -19.41 -1.35 -38.20
CA HIS A 948 -20.14 -0.53 -37.23
C HIS A 948 -19.93 0.98 -37.39
N ILE A 949 -20.95 1.68 -37.90
CA ILE A 949 -21.05 3.15 -37.98
C ILE A 949 -22.30 3.58 -37.19
N PRO A 950 -22.23 4.61 -36.33
CA PRO A 950 -23.35 4.95 -35.43
C PRO A 950 -24.54 5.56 -36.18
N PRO A 951 -25.80 5.16 -35.85
CA PRO A 951 -26.98 5.79 -36.41
C PRO A 951 -27.03 7.28 -36.03
N GLY A 952 -27.04 8.16 -37.04
CA GLY A 952 -27.09 9.62 -36.86
C GLY A 952 -25.75 10.36 -36.82
N GLY A 953 -24.60 9.66 -36.92
CA GLY A 953 -23.28 10.26 -37.24
C GLY A 953 -22.63 11.20 -36.19
N ARG A 954 -23.39 11.75 -35.23
CA ARG A 954 -22.93 12.72 -34.20
C ARG A 954 -21.89 12.17 -33.21
N LEU A 955 -21.50 10.89 -33.32
CA LEU A 955 -20.58 10.19 -32.42
C LEU A 955 -19.34 9.61 -33.14
N GLY A 956 -19.01 10.08 -34.35
CA GLY A 956 -17.75 9.75 -35.03
C GLY A 956 -17.68 8.30 -35.53
N ARG A 957 -16.45 7.73 -35.59
CA ARG A 957 -16.15 6.43 -36.22
C ARG A 957 -15.99 5.24 -35.25
N GLY A 958 -16.35 5.40 -33.99
CA GLY A 958 -16.13 4.35 -32.98
C GLY A 958 -14.63 4.04 -32.78
N HIS A 959 -14.28 2.77 -32.56
CA HIS A 959 -12.94 2.37 -32.11
C HIS A 959 -12.00 1.93 -33.26
N LYS A 960 -12.19 2.46 -34.48
CA LYS A 960 -11.42 2.04 -35.66
C LYS A 960 -10.00 2.63 -35.64
N GLY A 961 -9.01 1.80 -35.30
CA GLY A 961 -7.62 2.18 -35.00
C GLY A 961 -7.25 2.17 -33.51
N LEU A 962 -8.22 1.88 -32.62
CA LEU A 962 -7.97 1.71 -31.17
C LEU A 962 -7.07 0.49 -30.84
N TYR A 963 -6.77 -0.32 -31.85
CA TYR A 963 -5.88 -1.47 -31.78
C TYR A 963 -4.39 -1.06 -31.76
N ASP A 964 -3.94 -0.22 -32.67
CA ASP A 964 -2.50 -0.15 -33.02
C ASP A 964 -1.62 0.63 -32.02
N THR A 965 -2.00 1.87 -31.72
CA THR A 965 -1.22 2.87 -30.95
C THR A 965 -0.78 2.50 -29.53
N ILE A 966 -1.41 1.53 -28.86
CA ILE A 966 -0.98 1.09 -27.52
C ILE A 966 -0.13 -0.18 -27.58
N ASN A 967 -0.38 -1.04 -28.57
CA ASN A 967 0.52 -2.17 -28.90
C ASN A 967 1.92 -1.69 -29.28
N ASN A 968 2.03 -0.43 -29.73
CA ASN A 968 3.26 0.20 -30.20
C ASN A 968 3.89 1.19 -29.18
N SER A 969 3.51 1.16 -27.89
CA SER A 969 4.07 2.03 -26.85
C SER A 969 4.48 1.26 -25.61
N ILE A 970 5.74 1.37 -25.18
CA ILE A 970 6.20 0.90 -23.86
C ILE A 970 5.98 1.98 -22.78
N HIS A 971 6.11 3.26 -23.14
CA HIS A 971 5.99 4.37 -22.19
C HIS A 971 4.60 4.48 -21.55
N PHE A 972 3.52 4.16 -22.27
CA PHE A 972 2.18 4.16 -21.68
C PHE A 972 2.04 3.09 -20.58
N GLN A 973 2.63 1.92 -20.82
CA GLN A 973 2.62 0.76 -19.93
C GLN A 973 3.36 1.07 -18.63
N LEU A 974 4.60 1.56 -18.75
CA LEU A 974 5.41 1.98 -17.60
C LEU A 974 4.76 3.15 -16.84
N GLY A 975 4.06 4.06 -17.54
CA GLY A 975 3.24 5.10 -16.91
C GLY A 975 2.15 4.54 -16.01
N LEU A 976 1.41 3.52 -16.46
CA LEU A 976 0.38 2.83 -15.67
C LEU A 976 0.95 1.99 -14.54
N ALA A 977 2.08 1.30 -14.76
CA ALA A 977 2.77 0.51 -13.73
C ALA A 977 3.30 1.40 -12.60
N LEU A 978 3.92 2.53 -12.92
CA LEU A 978 4.37 3.53 -11.95
C LEU A 978 3.21 4.25 -11.26
N ALA A 979 2.08 4.47 -11.95
CA ALA A 979 0.87 5.00 -11.31
C ALA A 979 0.35 4.00 -10.28
N SER A 980 0.26 2.72 -10.66
CA SER A 980 -0.22 1.65 -9.78
C SER A 980 0.70 1.45 -8.59
N LEU A 981 2.02 1.36 -8.78
CA LEU A 981 2.98 1.18 -7.69
C LEU A 981 3.14 2.44 -6.82
N GLY A 982 3.08 3.64 -7.41
CA GLY A 982 3.11 4.91 -6.69
C GLY A 982 1.86 5.14 -5.86
N VAL A 983 0.68 4.81 -6.40
CA VAL A 983 -0.55 4.73 -5.62
C VAL A 983 -0.40 3.64 -4.56
N ILE A 984 -0.05 2.38 -4.87
CA ILE A 984 0.06 1.29 -3.88
C ILE A 984 1.04 1.61 -2.76
N THR A 985 2.19 2.22 -3.02
CA THR A 985 3.14 2.63 -1.96
C THR A 985 2.60 3.78 -1.11
N SER A 986 1.86 4.71 -1.71
CA SER A 986 1.08 5.72 -0.99
C SER A 986 -0.16 5.12 -0.28
N LEU A 987 -0.67 3.97 -0.74
CA LEU A 987 -1.88 3.29 -0.27
C LEU A 987 -1.53 2.45 0.97
N VAL A 988 -0.46 1.65 0.91
CA VAL A 988 0.12 0.96 2.07
C VAL A 988 0.54 1.95 3.18
N ALA A 989 0.83 3.20 2.81
CA ALA A 989 1.12 4.30 3.75
C ALA A 989 -0.11 5.15 4.17
N GLN A 990 -1.35 4.79 3.78
CA GLN A 990 -2.59 5.55 4.06
C GLN A 990 -3.81 4.66 4.37
N HIS A 991 -4.10 3.71 3.48
CA HIS A 991 -5.19 2.75 3.58
C HIS A 991 -4.81 1.62 4.53
N MET A 992 -5.29 1.81 5.74
CA MET A 992 -5.41 0.75 6.73
C MET A 992 -6.91 0.50 7.07
N TYR A 993 -7.90 1.08 6.33
CA TYR A 993 -9.33 1.22 6.78
C TYR A 993 -10.48 1.55 5.70
N SER A 994 -11.56 0.71 5.51
CA SER A 994 -13.07 0.98 5.29
C SER A 994 -13.97 0.27 4.17
N LEU A 995 -15.34 0.30 4.31
CA LEU A 995 -16.54 -0.11 3.45
C LEU A 995 -17.18 -1.58 3.24
N PRO A 996 -18.55 -1.77 3.06
CA PRO A 996 -19.33 -3.07 3.13
C PRO A 996 -20.05 -3.67 1.87
N ALA A 997 -20.63 -4.91 2.01
CA ALA A 997 -21.58 -5.52 1.05
C ALA A 997 -22.70 -6.53 1.53
N TYR A 998 -22.64 -7.20 2.69
CA TYR A 998 -23.55 -8.33 3.07
C TYR A 998 -24.52 -8.01 4.23
N ALA A 999 -25.50 -8.90 4.50
CA ALA A 999 -26.46 -8.82 5.61
C ALA A 999 -25.77 -8.67 6.97
N PHE A 1000 -26.09 -7.59 7.70
CA PHE A 1000 -25.39 -7.18 8.92
C PHE A 1000 -23.87 -7.00 8.75
N ILE A 1001 -23.32 -6.81 7.54
CA ILE A 1001 -21.90 -6.40 7.31
C ILE A 1001 -21.74 -4.87 7.24
N ALA A 1002 -22.82 -4.14 6.93
CA ALA A 1002 -22.97 -2.76 7.40
C ALA A 1002 -23.19 -2.70 8.93
N GLN A 1003 -23.12 -3.86 9.60
CA GLN A 1003 -22.92 -4.03 11.04
C GLN A 1003 -21.73 -4.99 11.27
N ASP A 1004 -20.73 -4.96 10.39
CA ASP A 1004 -19.40 -5.58 10.52
C ASP A 1004 -18.35 -4.66 9.86
N PHE A 1005 -18.29 -3.44 10.38
CA PHE A 1005 -17.30 -2.40 10.13
C PHE A 1005 -15.85 -2.85 10.34
N THR A 1006 -15.52 -3.94 11.05
CA THR A 1006 -14.14 -4.49 11.01
C THR A 1006 -13.89 -5.29 9.73
N THR A 1007 -14.85 -6.11 9.28
CA THR A 1007 -14.77 -6.72 7.94
C THR A 1007 -14.77 -5.65 6.85
N GLN A 1008 -15.51 -4.55 7.03
CA GLN A 1008 -15.37 -3.37 6.17
C GLN A 1008 -13.98 -2.74 6.25
N ALA A 1009 -13.48 -2.50 7.47
CA ALA A 1009 -12.24 -1.78 7.70
C ALA A 1009 -10.98 -2.59 7.37
N ALA A 1010 -11.16 -3.79 6.82
CA ALA A 1010 -10.13 -4.61 6.20
C ALA A 1010 -10.31 -4.73 4.66
N LEU A 1011 -11.08 -3.84 4.00
CA LEU A 1011 -11.39 -3.91 2.56
C LEU A 1011 -11.03 -2.67 1.71
N TYR A 1012 -11.18 -1.44 2.19
CA TYR A 1012 -10.20 -0.35 1.97
C TYR A 1012 -9.10 -0.53 3.02
#